data_AF-A0A6G2VKN2-F1
#
_entry.id   AF-A0A6G2VKN2-F1
#
_cell.length_a   1.000
_cell.length_b   1.000
_cell.length_c   1.000
_cell.angle_alpha   90.00
_cell.angle_beta   90.00
_cell.angle_gamma   90.00
#
_symmetry.space_group_name_H-M   'P 1'
#
loop_
_entity.id
_entity.type
_entity.pdbx_description
1 polymer ?
#
loop_
_entity_poly.entity_id
_entity_poly.type
_entity_poly.pdbx_seq_one_letter_code
_entity_poly.pdbx_strand_id
1 'polypeptide(L)'
;MRFGVLGPLAVWDDEGAAVRVPEAKVRALLADLLAHDGGPVSADRLIHDLWGDRPPSRPAGSLQAKVSQLRRALGRDRVVHQPSGYRLRLEDTDEVDAARFRDLVDRAGGVPDPGARAALLTEALELWRGPAYADFADREFVRGAVQRLTEQRLSVLEEQAEARLATGEQVLLAGELADLVARHPLRERLRALQIRALYAAGRQSEALAAYEDLRARLVAELGVDPSPELTSLHQAVLRQDPELTAIPQGATVPASSHPHPTPVSGTGLSAAPAGTPATAAEAPPAPSNLPVCLTPLIGRRDALDRLAELLRGARLVTLTGPGGVGKSRLAVAAAEELRNPGAHEPTTGPSAQESPTGPRALHPTTGPSAHGAAAGPHTHGAAVGPPHTHGAAVGPSTHGAAEPVLPDGTWFVEFSGVRTGTAADLAQLVAASLGISDHAPSAVPVSATGTRSPVHHLAAVLRDRRMLLVLDNCEHVVDAAAELATLLLRTAPGLRVLATSQEPLGLPGEEVFLVEPLPTADAVQLFTQRAAAAAPGFSLAPDSCDDSDRAAVTEICRRLDGIPLALELAATRVRALGVRELSARLGDRFRLLTSGRRGAPERQQTLRAVIDWSWELLSAPERIVLRRLAAFGDGCDLRAAEAVCAGDGVADFEVPDLVIRLVERSLVVVGDGPTGPRYRLLESVAAYATERLHEMEDLTAVRDRHLRHYLALAERAEPELRGAGQRSWLVRLDAEAGNLRVALDEALR
;
A
#
# COMPACT_ATOMS: atom_id res chain seq x y z
N MET A 1 36.44 -11.58 13.94
CA MET A 1 35.92 -10.94 15.17
C MET A 1 34.44 -11.26 15.28
N ARG A 2 33.82 -11.13 16.47
CA ARG A 2 32.38 -11.35 16.66
C ARG A 2 31.71 -10.16 17.35
N PHE A 3 30.50 -9.83 16.93
CA PHE A 3 29.69 -8.72 17.41
C PHE A 3 28.39 -9.25 18.01
N GLY A 4 28.07 -8.75 19.20
CA GLY A 4 26.93 -9.21 19.97
C GLY A 4 25.88 -8.12 20.12
N VAL A 5 24.75 -8.25 19.42
CA VAL A 5 23.61 -7.32 19.46
C VAL A 5 22.34 -7.93 20.08
N LEU A 6 22.27 -9.25 20.27
CA LEU A 6 21.17 -9.94 20.94
C LEU A 6 21.27 -9.83 22.48
N GLY A 7 21.43 -8.62 22.98
CA GLY A 7 21.72 -8.31 24.38
C GLY A 7 22.45 -6.98 24.51
N PRO A 8 23.17 -6.75 25.62
CA PRO A 8 24.15 -5.66 25.72
C PRO A 8 25.18 -5.77 24.59
N LEU A 9 25.56 -4.62 24.02
CA LEU A 9 26.49 -4.54 22.90
C LEU A 9 27.86 -5.08 23.35
N ALA A 10 28.26 -6.20 22.76
CA ALA A 10 29.53 -6.87 23.04
C ALA A 10 30.35 -7.06 21.77
N VAL A 11 31.66 -7.17 21.93
CA VAL A 11 32.61 -7.46 20.85
C VAL A 11 33.58 -8.51 21.38
N TRP A 12 33.89 -9.51 20.57
CA TRP A 12 34.89 -10.53 20.86
C TRP A 12 35.90 -10.63 19.73
N ASP A 13 37.15 -10.93 20.07
CA ASP A 13 38.17 -11.27 19.09
C ASP A 13 38.00 -12.71 18.56
N ASP A 14 38.92 -13.14 17.71
CA ASP A 14 38.87 -14.45 17.06
C ASP A 14 39.08 -15.58 18.08
N GLU A 15 39.83 -15.30 19.15
CA GLU A 15 40.02 -16.18 20.31
C GLU A 15 38.83 -16.21 21.27
N GLY A 16 37.82 -15.35 21.06
CA GLY A 16 36.62 -15.25 21.89
C GLY A 16 36.78 -14.42 23.17
N ALA A 17 37.88 -13.70 23.33
CA ALA A 17 38.07 -12.75 24.42
C ALA A 17 37.35 -11.42 24.14
N ALA A 18 36.83 -10.79 25.19
CA ALA A 18 36.03 -9.58 25.06
C ALA A 18 36.90 -8.36 24.68
N VAL A 19 36.58 -7.72 23.56
CA VAL A 19 37.24 -6.49 23.09
C VAL A 19 36.53 -5.28 23.67
N ARG A 20 37.27 -4.48 24.45
CA ARG A 20 36.72 -3.27 25.07
C ARG A 20 36.64 -2.12 24.06
N VAL A 21 35.43 -1.73 23.67
CA VAL A 21 35.19 -0.48 22.93
C VAL A 21 35.07 0.69 23.94
N PRO A 22 36.02 1.64 23.94
CA PRO A 22 36.05 2.70 24.94
C PRO A 22 34.98 3.76 24.66
N GLU A 23 34.43 4.38 25.70
CA GLU A 23 33.47 5.51 25.62
C GLU A 23 32.07 5.17 25.07
N ALA A 24 31.02 5.70 25.72
CA ALA A 24 29.63 5.43 25.36
C ALA A 24 29.27 5.85 23.92
N LYS A 25 29.84 6.95 23.42
CA LYS A 25 29.57 7.43 22.05
C LYS A 25 30.24 6.58 20.97
N VAL A 26 31.38 5.97 21.24
CA VAL A 26 32.03 5.05 20.28
C VAL A 26 31.26 3.73 20.23
N ARG A 27 30.78 3.26 21.39
CA ARG A 27 29.85 2.11 21.45
C ARG A 27 28.54 2.40 20.72
N ALA A 28 27.98 3.60 20.86
CA ALA A 28 26.79 4.02 20.12
C ALA A 28 27.05 4.05 18.60
N LEU A 29 28.20 4.57 18.16
CA LEU A 29 28.60 4.55 16.75
C LEU A 29 28.69 3.11 16.21
N LEU A 30 29.24 2.18 16.99
CA LEU A 30 29.28 0.77 16.61
C LEU A 30 27.87 0.15 16.53
N ALA A 31 27.02 0.42 17.53
CA ALA A 31 25.63 -0.04 17.52
C ALA A 31 24.86 0.47 16.31
N ASP A 32 25.08 1.73 15.93
CA ASP A 32 24.46 2.37 14.77
C ASP A 32 24.86 1.68 13.46
N LEU A 33 26.17 1.49 13.24
CA LEU A 33 26.68 0.76 12.07
C LEU A 33 26.17 -0.69 12.01
N LEU A 34 26.02 -1.37 13.15
CA LEU A 34 25.48 -2.74 13.23
C LEU A 34 23.97 -2.79 13.01
N ALA A 35 23.21 -1.78 13.46
CA ALA A 35 21.77 -1.68 13.25
C ALA A 35 21.38 -1.55 11.77
N HIS A 36 22.33 -1.15 10.93
CA HIS A 36 22.19 -1.04 9.47
C HIS A 36 22.63 -2.30 8.71
N ASP A 37 22.72 -3.46 9.38
CA ASP A 37 23.00 -4.78 8.77
C ASP A 37 24.25 -4.78 7.83
N GLY A 38 25.27 -3.95 8.12
CA GLY A 38 26.50 -3.84 7.32
C GLY A 38 26.45 -2.87 6.13
N GLY A 39 25.31 -2.20 5.93
CA GLY A 39 25.13 -1.12 4.95
C GLY A 39 25.86 0.18 5.32
N PRO A 40 26.06 1.10 4.36
CA PRO A 40 26.66 2.41 4.63
C PRO A 40 25.68 3.35 5.33
N VAL A 41 26.21 4.11 6.30
CA VAL A 41 25.52 5.16 7.04
C VAL A 41 26.22 6.48 6.78
N SER A 42 25.47 7.50 6.33
CA SER A 42 26.02 8.81 6.01
C SER A 42 26.64 9.48 7.25
N ALA A 43 27.65 10.33 7.03
CA ALA A 43 28.28 11.06 8.13
C ALA A 43 27.29 11.97 8.87
N ASP A 44 26.37 12.61 8.14
CA ASP A 44 25.35 13.49 8.73
C ASP A 44 24.36 12.72 9.59
N ARG A 45 23.97 11.52 9.16
CA ARG A 45 23.11 10.63 9.96
C ARG A 45 23.80 10.16 11.22
N LEU A 46 25.05 9.69 11.13
CA LEU A 46 25.83 9.31 12.32
C LEU A 46 25.99 10.48 13.29
N ILE A 47 26.14 11.71 12.77
CA ILE A 47 26.20 12.91 13.60
C ILE A 47 24.87 13.15 14.31
N HIS A 48 23.76 13.11 13.57
CA HIS A 48 22.44 13.25 14.15
C HIS A 48 22.19 12.18 15.23
N ASP A 49 22.51 10.92 14.96
CA ASP A 49 22.18 9.79 15.83
C ASP A 49 23.04 9.77 17.12
N LEU A 50 24.27 10.27 17.05
CA LEU A 50 25.19 10.36 18.20
C LEU A 50 24.98 11.59 19.11
N TRP A 51 24.50 12.70 18.55
CA TRP A 51 24.43 13.99 19.24
C TRP A 51 23.04 14.65 19.28
N GLY A 52 22.09 14.18 18.47
CA GLY A 52 20.74 14.74 18.33
C GLY A 52 20.78 16.22 17.98
N ASP A 53 19.85 16.99 18.55
CA ASP A 53 19.71 18.44 18.32
C ASP A 53 20.85 19.29 18.91
N ARG A 54 21.83 18.68 19.60
CA ARG A 54 22.96 19.39 20.23
C ARG A 54 24.31 18.86 19.71
N PRO A 55 24.62 19.08 18.42
CA PRO A 55 25.90 18.68 17.85
C PRO A 55 27.06 19.50 18.46
N PRO A 56 28.29 18.95 18.48
CA PRO A 56 29.46 19.66 18.96
C PRO A 56 29.87 20.76 17.96
N SER A 57 30.67 21.72 18.39
CA SER A 57 31.08 22.87 17.54
C SER A 57 31.75 22.50 16.21
N ARG A 58 32.37 21.31 16.12
CA ARG A 58 32.87 20.71 14.88
C ARG A 58 32.34 19.28 14.73
N PRO A 59 31.13 19.09 14.16
CA PRO A 59 30.45 17.80 14.10
C PRO A 59 31.25 16.74 13.33
N ALA A 60 31.67 17.06 12.10
CA ALA A 60 32.46 16.15 11.27
C ALA A 60 33.79 15.76 11.92
N GLY A 61 34.53 16.73 12.48
CA GLY A 61 35.78 16.45 13.19
C GLY A 61 35.60 15.57 14.44
N SER A 62 34.48 15.76 15.15
CA SER A 62 34.14 14.95 16.31
C SER A 62 33.77 13.51 15.91
N LEU A 63 33.03 13.34 14.81
CA LEU A 63 32.74 12.02 14.23
C LEU A 63 34.03 11.31 13.81
N GLN A 64 34.94 11.99 13.09
CA GLN A 64 36.23 11.41 12.70
C GLN A 64 37.04 10.94 13.92
N ALA A 65 37.01 11.69 15.04
CA ALA A 65 37.66 11.27 16.27
C ALA A 65 37.04 9.98 16.83
N LYS A 66 35.71 9.85 16.83
CA LYS A 66 35.02 8.62 17.27
C LYS A 66 35.28 7.44 16.34
N VAL A 67 35.28 7.66 15.03
CA VAL A 67 35.67 6.64 14.03
C VAL A 67 37.11 6.19 14.23
N SER A 68 38.03 7.12 14.49
CA SER A 68 39.45 6.80 14.76
C SER A 68 39.59 5.96 16.04
N GLN A 69 38.83 6.25 17.08
CA GLN A 69 38.77 5.44 18.30
C GLN A 69 38.18 4.04 18.04
N LEU A 70 37.11 3.96 17.25
CA LEU A 70 36.51 2.68 16.87
C LEU A 70 37.47 1.82 16.05
N ARG A 71 38.18 2.41 15.07
CA ARG A 71 39.23 1.74 14.28
C ARG A 71 40.41 1.26 15.12
N ARG A 72 40.73 1.93 16.22
CA ARG A 72 41.77 1.46 17.16
C ARG A 72 41.31 0.24 17.95
N ALA A 73 40.01 0.11 18.22
CA ALA A 73 39.46 -1.04 18.94
C ALA A 73 39.23 -2.24 18.01
N LEU A 74 38.70 -2.02 16.80
CA LEU A 74 38.28 -3.10 15.89
C LEU A 74 39.29 -3.41 14.77
N GLY A 75 40.27 -2.53 14.55
CA GLY A 75 41.14 -2.57 13.37
C GLY A 75 40.70 -1.56 12.30
N ARG A 76 41.68 -1.03 11.56
CA ARG A 76 41.45 0.05 10.58
C ARG A 76 40.59 -0.39 9.40
N ASP A 77 40.73 -1.65 8.98
CA ASP A 77 40.08 -2.20 7.80
C ASP A 77 38.62 -2.63 8.05
N ARG A 78 38.20 -2.67 9.32
CA ARG A 78 36.83 -3.00 9.73
C ARG A 78 35.87 -1.82 9.57
N VAL A 79 36.31 -0.57 9.79
CA VAL A 79 35.44 0.61 9.62
C VAL A 79 35.86 1.36 8.36
N VAL A 80 35.13 1.14 7.28
CA VAL A 80 35.47 1.66 5.94
C VAL A 80 34.70 2.95 5.69
N HIS A 81 35.40 3.92 5.11
CA HIS A 81 34.76 5.14 4.59
C HIS A 81 34.63 5.01 3.07
N GLN A 82 33.44 5.27 2.55
CA GLN A 82 33.09 5.23 1.14
C GLN A 82 32.22 6.46 0.79
N PRO A 83 31.92 6.76 -0.48
CA PRO A 83 31.16 7.96 -0.85
C PRO A 83 29.81 8.10 -0.13
N SER A 84 29.13 6.98 0.14
CA SER A 84 27.86 6.93 0.86
C SER A 84 27.98 7.05 2.39
N GLY A 85 29.20 7.20 2.94
CA GLY A 85 29.46 7.33 4.37
C GLY A 85 30.33 6.21 4.96
N TYR A 86 30.04 5.82 6.20
CA TYR A 86 30.77 4.78 6.93
C TYR A 86 30.02 3.46 6.94
N ARG A 87 30.75 2.34 6.82
CA ARG A 87 30.19 1.00 7.04
C ARG A 87 31.13 0.18 7.90
N LEU A 88 30.55 -0.77 8.65
CA LEU A 88 31.30 -1.84 9.25
C LEU A 88 31.46 -2.97 8.21
N ARG A 89 32.70 -3.39 7.96
CA ARG A 89 33.03 -4.52 7.11
C ARG A 89 33.04 -5.77 7.98
N LEU A 90 32.07 -6.64 7.72
CA LEU A 90 32.00 -8.02 8.20
C LEU A 90 32.68 -8.90 7.15
N GLU A 91 33.55 -9.82 7.57
CA GLU A 91 34.23 -10.77 6.68
C GLU A 91 33.39 -12.03 6.48
N ASP A 92 32.76 -12.51 7.56
CA ASP A 92 31.84 -13.66 7.52
C ASP A 92 30.39 -13.26 7.87
N THR A 93 29.43 -14.05 7.40
CA THR A 93 27.99 -13.82 7.63
C THR A 93 27.56 -14.09 9.07
N ASP A 94 28.32 -14.85 9.85
CA ASP A 94 28.02 -15.22 11.24
C ASP A 94 28.76 -14.36 12.28
N GLU A 95 29.51 -13.34 11.84
CA GLU A 95 30.22 -12.45 12.76
C GLU A 95 29.27 -11.72 13.71
N VAL A 96 28.02 -11.48 13.32
CA VAL A 96 26.99 -10.85 14.16
C VAL A 96 26.07 -11.94 14.72
N ASP A 97 25.88 -11.98 16.04
CA ASP A 97 25.02 -12.97 16.71
C ASP A 97 23.58 -12.99 16.14
N ALA A 98 23.04 -11.84 15.73
CA ALA A 98 21.76 -11.74 15.03
C ALA A 98 21.73 -12.43 13.65
N ALA A 99 22.85 -12.44 12.92
CA ALA A 99 22.95 -13.14 11.65
C ALA A 99 23.10 -14.65 11.85
N ARG A 100 23.88 -15.08 12.85
CA ARG A 100 23.95 -16.49 13.27
C ARG A 100 22.60 -17.01 13.77
N PHE A 101 21.85 -16.19 14.51
CA PHE A 101 20.48 -16.50 14.92
C PHE A 101 19.58 -16.77 13.71
N ARG A 102 19.62 -15.91 12.68
CA ARG A 102 18.86 -16.12 11.43
C ARG A 102 19.26 -17.40 10.71
N ASP A 103 20.56 -17.69 10.58
CA ASP A 103 21.05 -18.93 9.97
C ASP A 103 20.53 -20.19 10.68
N LEU A 104 20.57 -20.22 12.01
CA LEU A 104 20.05 -21.34 12.79
C LEU A 104 18.53 -21.52 12.61
N VAL A 105 17.78 -20.43 12.52
CA VAL A 105 16.32 -20.45 12.28
C VAL A 105 16.02 -20.95 10.87
N ASP A 106 16.72 -20.45 9.85
CA ASP A 106 16.54 -20.87 8.46
C ASP A 106 16.86 -22.37 8.29
N ARG A 107 17.94 -22.84 8.93
CA ARG A 107 18.29 -24.27 8.98
C ARG A 107 17.23 -25.10 9.69
N ALA A 108 16.67 -24.61 10.79
CA ALA A 108 15.60 -25.30 11.51
C ALA A 108 14.33 -25.47 10.65
N GLY A 109 14.02 -24.49 9.80
CA GLY A 109 12.88 -24.56 8.86
C GLY A 109 12.96 -25.74 7.87
N GLY A 110 14.18 -26.21 7.55
CA GLY A 110 14.42 -27.36 6.68
C GLY A 110 14.45 -28.73 7.38
N VAL A 111 14.34 -28.76 8.72
CA VAL A 111 14.43 -30.02 9.50
C VAL A 111 13.04 -30.62 9.72
N PRO A 112 12.76 -31.83 9.19
CA PRO A 112 11.45 -32.46 9.34
C PRO A 112 11.25 -33.10 10.73
N ASP A 113 12.33 -33.52 11.39
CA ASP A 113 12.25 -34.11 12.73
C ASP A 113 11.98 -33.03 13.80
N PRO A 114 10.87 -33.10 14.55
CA PRO A 114 10.50 -32.07 15.51
C PRO A 114 11.51 -31.89 16.65
N GLY A 115 12.17 -32.98 17.08
CA GLY A 115 13.18 -32.92 18.14
C GLY A 115 14.44 -32.19 17.70
N ALA A 116 14.98 -32.54 16.53
CA ALA A 116 16.13 -31.87 15.94
C ALA A 116 15.82 -30.40 15.61
N ARG A 117 14.60 -30.10 15.15
CA ARG A 117 14.15 -28.72 14.93
C ARG A 117 14.10 -27.93 16.23
N ALA A 118 13.50 -28.50 17.30
CA ALA A 118 13.48 -27.86 18.62
C ALA A 118 14.89 -27.60 19.15
N ALA A 119 15.84 -28.54 18.95
CA ALA A 119 17.23 -28.37 19.37
C ALA A 119 17.91 -27.19 18.65
N LEU A 120 17.76 -27.05 17.33
CA LEU A 120 18.32 -25.92 16.57
C LEU A 120 17.72 -24.58 16.99
N LEU A 121 16.39 -24.52 17.19
CA LEU A 121 15.72 -23.31 17.67
C LEU A 121 16.15 -22.96 19.10
N THR A 122 16.50 -23.96 19.91
CA THR A 122 17.06 -23.76 21.26
C THR A 122 18.46 -23.15 21.16
N GLU A 123 19.34 -23.68 20.31
CA GLU A 123 20.66 -23.10 20.05
C GLU A 123 20.54 -21.64 19.57
N ALA A 124 19.57 -21.35 18.71
CA ALA A 124 19.31 -19.99 18.24
C ALA A 124 18.90 -19.07 19.41
N LEU A 125 18.00 -19.53 20.28
CA LEU A 125 17.54 -18.76 21.43
C LEU A 125 18.62 -18.57 22.51
N GLU A 126 19.57 -19.49 22.65
CA GLU A 126 20.72 -19.37 23.57
C GLU A 126 21.68 -18.22 23.19
N LEU A 127 21.66 -17.75 21.93
CA LEU A 127 22.42 -16.56 21.52
C LEU A 127 21.90 -15.27 22.20
N TRP A 128 20.66 -15.27 22.69
CA TRP A 128 20.05 -14.11 23.33
C TRP A 128 20.51 -13.94 24.78
N ARG A 129 21.35 -12.94 25.01
CA ARG A 129 21.89 -12.55 26.33
C ARG A 129 21.02 -11.52 27.05
N GLY A 130 19.96 -11.03 26.42
CA GLY A 130 19.03 -10.03 26.96
C GLY A 130 18.13 -9.43 25.87
N PRO A 131 17.47 -8.28 26.13
CA PRO A 131 16.83 -7.49 25.09
C PRO A 131 17.86 -7.07 24.02
N ALA A 132 17.46 -7.06 22.74
CA ALA A 132 18.35 -6.64 21.66
C ALA A 132 18.82 -5.20 21.89
N TYR A 133 20.11 -4.93 21.64
CA TYR A 133 20.75 -3.64 21.88
C TYR A 133 20.46 -3.05 23.27
N ALA A 134 20.49 -3.85 24.34
CA ALA A 134 20.05 -3.43 25.68
C ALA A 134 20.67 -2.11 26.19
N ASP A 135 21.95 -1.85 25.85
CA ASP A 135 22.64 -0.60 26.23
C ASP A 135 22.14 0.66 25.51
N PHE A 136 21.38 0.48 24.42
CA PHE A 136 20.94 1.52 23.50
C PHE A 136 19.45 1.44 23.18
N ALA A 137 18.66 0.67 23.93
CA ALA A 137 17.24 0.42 23.62
C ALA A 137 16.41 1.71 23.47
N ASP A 138 16.76 2.77 24.20
CA ASP A 138 16.09 4.08 24.14
C ASP A 138 16.55 4.96 22.96
N ARG A 139 17.54 4.52 22.18
CA ARG A 139 18.06 5.28 21.04
C ARG A 139 17.22 5.03 19.79
N GLU A 140 16.89 6.10 19.10
CA GLU A 140 16.05 6.05 17.90
C GLU A 140 16.65 5.20 16.78
N PHE A 141 17.96 5.30 16.55
CA PHE A 141 18.63 4.59 15.45
C PHE A 141 18.60 3.06 15.56
N VAL A 142 18.46 2.48 16.77
CA VAL A 142 18.32 1.02 16.94
C VAL A 142 16.87 0.56 17.06
N ARG A 143 15.90 1.47 17.24
CA ARG A 143 14.50 1.12 17.56
C ARG A 143 13.90 0.13 16.57
N GLY A 144 14.10 0.36 15.27
CA GLY A 144 13.62 -0.54 14.21
C GLY A 144 14.30 -1.91 14.24
N ALA A 145 15.61 -1.96 14.49
CA ALA A 145 16.34 -3.22 14.62
C ALA A 145 15.90 -4.01 15.85
N VAL A 146 15.70 -3.33 16.99
CA VAL A 146 15.21 -3.94 18.24
C VAL A 146 13.82 -4.52 18.05
N GLN A 147 12.89 -3.78 17.44
CA GLN A 147 11.53 -4.25 17.19
C GLN A 147 11.55 -5.51 16.30
N ARG A 148 12.27 -5.45 15.17
CA ARG A 148 12.38 -6.58 14.23
C ARG A 148 12.97 -7.82 14.89
N LEU A 149 14.08 -7.68 15.62
CA LEU A 149 14.72 -8.81 16.31
C LEU A 149 13.81 -9.37 17.42
N THR A 150 13.10 -8.51 18.14
CA THR A 150 12.17 -8.94 19.20
C THR A 150 11.01 -9.75 18.61
N GLU A 151 10.45 -9.30 17.48
CA GLU A 151 9.39 -10.04 16.78
C GLU A 151 9.88 -11.39 16.23
N GLN A 152 11.10 -11.42 15.68
CA GLN A 152 11.73 -12.68 15.26
C GLN A 152 11.94 -13.62 16.44
N ARG A 153 12.42 -13.14 17.59
CA ARG A 153 12.58 -13.95 18.81
C ARG A 153 11.27 -14.59 19.24
N LEU A 154 10.18 -13.82 19.23
CA LEU A 154 8.87 -14.30 19.66
C LEU A 154 8.33 -15.35 18.69
N SER A 155 8.53 -15.17 17.38
CA SER A 155 8.17 -16.15 16.36
C SER A 155 8.95 -17.47 16.53
N VAL A 156 10.25 -17.38 16.83
CA VAL A 156 11.11 -18.55 17.11
C VAL A 156 10.71 -19.27 18.41
N LEU A 157 10.31 -18.53 19.44
CA LEU A 157 9.75 -19.13 20.67
C LEU A 157 8.43 -19.87 20.39
N GLU A 158 7.56 -19.33 19.52
CA GLU A 158 6.33 -19.99 19.08
C GLU A 158 6.64 -21.28 18.31
N GLU A 159 7.58 -21.24 17.35
CA GLU A 159 8.00 -22.40 16.57
C GLU A 159 8.68 -23.49 17.42
N GLN A 160 9.52 -23.09 18.39
CA GLN A 160 10.16 -24.02 19.33
C GLN A 160 9.10 -24.70 20.20
N ALA A 161 8.14 -23.93 20.72
CA ALA A 161 7.03 -24.47 21.51
C ALA A 161 6.18 -25.44 20.69
N GLU A 162 5.88 -25.12 19.43
CA GLU A 162 5.16 -26.01 18.52
C GLU A 162 5.94 -27.32 18.25
N ALA A 163 7.25 -27.23 18.01
CA ALA A 163 8.11 -28.40 17.84
C ALA A 163 8.17 -29.28 19.10
N ARG A 164 8.25 -28.68 20.29
CA ARG A 164 8.25 -29.39 21.59
C ARG A 164 6.90 -30.02 21.95
N LEU A 165 5.79 -29.43 21.51
CA LEU A 165 4.47 -30.08 21.61
C LEU A 165 4.43 -31.37 20.78
N ALA A 166 5.01 -31.35 19.58
CA ALA A 166 5.05 -32.54 18.71
C ALA A 166 5.95 -33.66 19.28
N THR A 167 6.91 -33.36 20.17
CA THR A 167 7.74 -34.37 20.86
C THR A 167 7.14 -34.86 22.19
N GLY A 168 6.02 -34.29 22.64
CA GLY A 168 5.32 -34.71 23.87
C GLY A 168 5.76 -34.01 25.16
N GLU A 169 6.52 -32.91 25.09
CA GLU A 169 7.01 -32.14 26.26
C GLU A 169 5.97 -31.18 26.87
N GLN A 170 4.69 -31.55 26.82
CA GLN A 170 3.55 -30.66 27.11
C GLN A 170 3.46 -30.10 28.54
N VAL A 171 3.89 -30.85 29.56
CA VAL A 171 3.72 -30.46 30.97
C VAL A 171 4.67 -29.32 31.37
N LEU A 172 5.94 -29.41 30.99
CA LEU A 172 6.95 -28.37 31.26
C LEU A 172 6.67 -27.12 30.42
N LEU A 173 6.31 -27.32 29.15
CA LEU A 173 6.03 -26.22 28.22
C LEU A 173 4.83 -25.36 28.63
N ALA A 174 3.78 -25.96 29.21
CA ALA A 174 2.62 -25.20 29.69
C ALA A 174 2.99 -24.15 30.76
N GLY A 175 3.97 -24.45 31.62
CA GLY A 175 4.50 -23.52 32.61
C GLY A 175 5.33 -22.40 31.97
N GLU A 176 6.25 -22.77 31.07
CA GLU A 176 7.11 -21.81 30.37
C GLU A 176 6.30 -20.80 29.51
N LEU A 177 5.25 -21.28 28.83
CA LEU A 177 4.37 -20.45 28.03
C LEU A 177 3.55 -19.45 28.87
N ALA A 178 3.26 -19.77 30.14
CA ALA A 178 2.48 -18.86 31.00
C ALA A 178 3.19 -17.51 31.21
N ASP A 179 4.51 -17.52 31.43
CA ASP A 179 5.30 -16.30 31.61
C ASP A 179 5.44 -15.48 30.32
N LEU A 180 5.46 -16.15 29.16
CA LEU A 180 5.49 -15.49 27.86
C LEU A 180 4.14 -14.86 27.53
N VAL A 181 3.04 -15.58 27.79
CA VAL A 181 1.67 -15.09 27.61
C VAL A 181 1.36 -13.93 28.54
N ALA A 182 1.84 -13.95 29.79
CA ALA A 182 1.69 -12.82 30.71
C ALA A 182 2.37 -11.54 30.19
N ARG A 183 3.51 -11.67 29.50
CA ARG A 183 4.23 -10.55 28.87
C ARG A 183 3.65 -10.12 27.52
N HIS A 184 3.01 -11.05 26.81
CA HIS A 184 2.43 -10.82 25.48
C HIS A 184 0.96 -11.29 25.43
N PRO A 185 0.07 -10.68 26.22
CA PRO A 185 -1.26 -11.22 26.50
C PRO A 185 -2.19 -11.25 25.29
N LEU A 186 -1.92 -10.45 24.25
CA LEU A 186 -2.73 -10.35 23.04
C LEU A 186 -2.19 -11.19 21.87
N ARG A 187 -1.11 -11.96 22.07
CA ARG A 187 -0.50 -12.76 21.00
C ARG A 187 -1.20 -14.11 20.86
N GLU A 188 -2.11 -14.19 19.91
CA GLU A 188 -3.02 -15.34 19.76
C GLU A 188 -2.30 -16.67 19.53
N ARG A 189 -1.19 -16.69 18.79
CA ARG A 189 -0.41 -17.93 18.53
C ARG A 189 0.21 -18.50 19.80
N LEU A 190 0.85 -17.66 20.63
CA LEU A 190 1.32 -18.07 21.96
C LEU A 190 0.18 -18.60 22.83
N ARG A 191 -0.99 -17.96 22.79
CA ARG A 191 -2.16 -18.44 23.54
C ARG A 191 -2.66 -19.79 23.01
N ALA A 192 -2.72 -19.98 21.70
CA ALA A 192 -3.11 -21.24 21.08
C ALA A 192 -2.17 -22.39 21.51
N LEU A 193 -0.86 -22.14 21.52
CA LEU A 193 0.15 -23.09 21.99
C LEU A 193 -0.03 -23.40 23.48
N GLN A 194 -0.32 -22.39 24.32
CA GLN A 194 -0.61 -22.58 25.74
C GLN A 194 -1.87 -23.44 25.94
N ILE A 195 -2.95 -23.15 25.21
CA ILE A 195 -4.21 -23.91 25.27
C ILE A 195 -3.97 -25.37 24.86
N ARG A 196 -3.23 -25.61 23.78
CA ARG A 196 -2.84 -26.97 23.34
C ARG A 196 -2.01 -27.68 24.40
N ALA A 197 -1.00 -27.02 24.97
CA ALA A 197 -0.15 -27.59 26.02
C ALA A 197 -0.95 -27.96 27.28
N LEU A 198 -1.84 -27.06 27.73
CA LEU A 198 -2.71 -27.29 28.89
C LEU A 198 -3.69 -28.44 28.63
N TYR A 199 -4.32 -28.46 27.46
CA TYR A 199 -5.26 -29.52 27.09
C TYR A 199 -4.57 -30.88 27.02
N ALA A 200 -3.42 -30.97 26.35
CA ALA A 200 -2.67 -32.21 26.19
C ALA A 200 -2.08 -32.70 27.52
N ALA A 201 -1.79 -31.79 28.47
CA ALA A 201 -1.45 -32.11 29.87
C ALA A 201 -2.66 -32.51 30.74
N GLY A 202 -3.87 -32.65 30.18
CA GLY A 202 -5.09 -33.02 30.90
C GLY A 202 -5.74 -31.88 31.69
N ARG A 203 -5.30 -30.64 31.52
CA ARG A 203 -5.78 -29.43 32.22
C ARG A 203 -6.81 -28.67 31.38
N GLN A 204 -7.87 -29.36 30.96
CA GLN A 204 -8.89 -28.82 30.04
C GLN A 204 -9.56 -27.53 30.59
N SER A 205 -9.90 -27.48 31.88
CA SER A 205 -10.54 -26.32 32.49
C SER A 205 -9.68 -25.05 32.38
N GLU A 206 -8.38 -25.19 32.57
CA GLU A 206 -7.42 -24.09 32.44
C GLU A 206 -7.22 -23.67 30.99
N ALA A 207 -7.25 -24.62 30.05
CA ALA A 207 -7.21 -24.35 28.62
C ALA A 207 -8.43 -23.50 28.17
N LEU A 208 -9.63 -23.85 28.63
CA LEU A 208 -10.85 -23.07 28.37
C LEU A 208 -10.81 -21.69 29.03
N ALA A 209 -10.33 -21.60 30.28
CA ALA A 209 -10.18 -20.33 30.98
C ALA A 209 -9.17 -19.41 30.28
N ALA A 210 -8.08 -19.96 29.73
CA ALA A 210 -7.08 -19.21 28.98
C ALA A 210 -7.64 -18.61 27.67
N TYR A 211 -8.56 -19.31 26.99
CA TYR A 211 -9.29 -18.78 25.84
C TYR A 211 -10.20 -17.61 26.23
N GLU A 212 -11.02 -17.77 27.27
CA GLU A 212 -11.96 -16.72 27.69
C GLU A 212 -11.23 -15.48 28.24
N ASP A 213 -10.09 -15.63 28.94
CA ASP A 213 -9.24 -14.50 29.36
C ASP A 213 -8.71 -13.73 28.15
N LEU A 214 -8.19 -14.42 27.12
CA LEU A 214 -7.73 -13.75 25.90
C LEU A 214 -8.90 -13.07 25.19
N ARG A 215 -10.04 -13.74 25.03
CA ARG A 215 -11.23 -13.16 24.38
C ARG A 215 -11.68 -11.89 25.09
N ALA A 216 -11.77 -11.90 26.41
CA ALA A 216 -12.15 -10.73 27.19
C ALA A 216 -11.18 -9.56 26.95
N ARG A 217 -9.86 -9.83 26.88
CA ARG A 217 -8.83 -8.82 26.60
C ARG A 217 -8.88 -8.30 25.17
N LEU A 218 -9.04 -9.17 24.17
CA LEU A 218 -9.18 -8.76 22.77
C LEU A 218 -10.41 -7.88 22.57
N VAL A 219 -11.53 -8.21 23.20
CA VAL A 219 -12.73 -7.37 23.13
C VAL A 219 -12.53 -6.05 23.88
N ALA A 220 -11.94 -6.07 25.08
CA ALA A 220 -11.77 -4.87 25.90
C ALA A 220 -10.71 -3.89 25.36
N GLU A 221 -9.55 -4.40 24.93
CA GLU A 221 -8.42 -3.59 24.49
C GLU A 221 -8.42 -3.39 22.96
N LEU A 222 -8.77 -4.43 22.21
CA LEU A 222 -8.71 -4.44 20.76
C LEU A 222 -10.08 -4.26 20.06
N GLY A 223 -11.20 -4.44 20.76
CA GLY A 223 -12.54 -4.39 20.16
C GLY A 223 -12.75 -5.42 19.05
N VAL A 224 -11.95 -6.48 19.04
CA VAL A 224 -12.00 -7.57 18.05
C VAL A 224 -12.30 -8.89 18.76
N ASP A 225 -12.92 -9.82 18.05
CA ASP A 225 -13.08 -11.20 18.49
C ASP A 225 -11.81 -12.03 18.20
N PRO A 226 -11.60 -13.17 18.90
CA PRO A 226 -10.51 -14.10 18.61
C PRO A 226 -10.51 -14.63 17.17
N SER A 227 -9.32 -14.96 16.65
CA SER A 227 -9.15 -15.52 15.31
C SER A 227 -9.94 -16.82 15.06
N PRO A 228 -10.25 -17.16 13.79
CA PRO A 228 -10.91 -18.42 13.45
C PRO A 228 -10.13 -19.66 13.90
N GLU A 229 -8.80 -19.63 13.82
CA GLU A 229 -7.92 -20.73 14.23
C GLU A 229 -8.04 -20.98 15.74
N LEU A 230 -8.03 -19.91 16.54
CA LEU A 230 -8.17 -19.99 17.99
C LEU A 230 -9.58 -20.38 18.42
N THR A 231 -10.61 -19.88 17.71
CA THR A 231 -12.01 -20.28 17.91
C THR A 231 -12.21 -21.75 17.58
N SER A 232 -11.59 -22.25 16.50
CA SER A 232 -11.63 -23.67 16.11
C SER A 232 -10.94 -24.55 17.14
N LEU A 233 -9.80 -24.12 17.68
CA LEU A 233 -9.12 -24.79 18.78
C LEU A 233 -10.01 -24.87 20.03
N HIS A 234 -10.67 -23.77 20.42
CA HIS A 234 -11.61 -23.77 21.53
C HIS A 234 -12.76 -24.76 21.32
N GLN A 235 -13.36 -24.79 20.13
CA GLN A 235 -14.40 -25.75 19.79
C GLN A 235 -13.90 -27.21 19.83
N ALA A 236 -12.69 -27.47 19.35
CA ALA A 236 -12.08 -28.79 19.41
C ALA A 236 -11.80 -29.23 20.87
N VAL A 237 -11.36 -28.32 21.73
CA VAL A 237 -11.20 -28.56 23.17
C VAL A 237 -12.55 -28.86 23.84
N LEU A 238 -13.62 -28.14 23.48
CA LEU A 238 -14.98 -28.43 23.99
C LEU A 238 -15.50 -29.79 23.53
N ARG A 239 -15.22 -30.18 22.28
CA ARG A 239 -15.58 -31.48 21.70
C ARG A 239 -14.70 -32.65 22.18
N GLN A 240 -13.68 -32.37 22.99
CA GLN A 240 -12.68 -33.34 23.44
C GLN A 240 -12.03 -34.10 22.27
N ASP A 241 -11.65 -33.36 21.22
CA ASP A 241 -11.13 -33.94 19.99
C ASP A 241 -9.82 -34.72 20.25
N PRO A 242 -9.74 -36.03 19.94
CA PRO A 242 -8.54 -36.84 20.19
C PRO A 242 -7.35 -36.44 19.30
N GLU A 243 -7.59 -35.77 18.17
CA GLU A 243 -6.53 -35.29 17.27
C GLU A 243 -5.66 -34.20 17.93
N LEU A 244 -6.18 -33.50 18.94
CA LEU A 244 -5.42 -32.49 19.70
C LEU A 244 -4.39 -33.08 20.67
N THR A 245 -4.51 -34.37 20.99
CA THR A 245 -3.60 -35.10 21.90
C THR A 245 -2.76 -36.13 21.15
N ALA A 246 -3.07 -36.38 19.86
CA ALA A 246 -2.34 -37.31 19.04
C ALA A 246 -0.96 -36.73 18.68
N ILE A 247 0.10 -37.37 19.18
CA ILE A 247 1.45 -37.17 18.65
C ILE A 247 1.38 -37.55 17.16
N PRO A 248 1.80 -36.68 16.21
CA PRO A 248 1.80 -37.05 14.81
C PRO A 248 2.80 -38.18 14.60
N GLN A 249 2.30 -39.43 14.57
CA GLN A 249 3.07 -40.57 14.14
C GLN A 249 3.26 -40.43 12.63
N GLY A 250 4.43 -39.91 12.25
CA GLY A 250 5.01 -39.92 10.91
C GLY A 250 3.98 -39.85 9.77
N ALA A 251 3.70 -38.64 9.29
CA ALA A 251 3.19 -38.46 7.94
C ALA A 251 4.20 -39.08 6.97
N THR A 252 3.96 -40.32 6.59
CA THR A 252 4.63 -40.97 5.48
C THR A 252 4.17 -40.24 4.24
N VAL A 253 5.08 -39.42 3.70
CA VAL A 253 5.04 -38.96 2.32
C VAL A 253 4.74 -40.18 1.44
N PRO A 254 3.73 -40.17 0.55
CA PRO A 254 3.61 -41.21 -0.44
C PRO A 254 4.80 -41.05 -1.39
N ALA A 255 5.85 -41.83 -1.15
CA ALA A 255 7.01 -41.90 -2.01
C ALA A 255 6.56 -42.38 -3.38
N SER A 256 6.80 -41.53 -4.36
CA SER A 256 6.83 -41.82 -5.79
C SER A 256 7.62 -43.10 -6.03
N SER A 257 6.92 -44.16 -6.42
CA SER A 257 7.51 -45.42 -6.84
C SER A 257 8.08 -45.22 -8.25
N HIS A 258 9.38 -44.98 -8.34
CA HIS A 258 10.13 -45.26 -9.56
C HIS A 258 10.31 -46.78 -9.68
N PRO A 259 9.89 -47.43 -10.78
CA PRO A 259 10.31 -48.79 -11.06
C PRO A 259 11.62 -48.76 -11.87
N HIS A 260 12.65 -49.43 -11.38
CA HIS A 260 13.79 -49.84 -12.20
C HIS A 260 13.56 -51.28 -12.69
N PRO A 261 14.01 -51.65 -13.90
CA PRO A 261 13.52 -52.81 -14.62
C PRO A 261 14.30 -54.07 -14.24
N THR A 262 13.65 -55.23 -14.32
CA THR A 262 14.27 -56.45 -14.84
C THR A 262 13.19 -57.45 -15.27
N PRO A 263 13.52 -58.37 -16.19
CA PRO A 263 12.57 -58.94 -17.14
C PRO A 263 12.07 -60.31 -16.70
N VAL A 264 10.87 -60.72 -17.14
CA VAL A 264 10.63 -62.02 -17.81
C VAL A 264 9.22 -62.10 -18.40
N SER A 265 9.18 -62.79 -19.54
CA SER A 265 8.10 -63.10 -20.47
C SER A 265 6.87 -63.80 -19.89
N GLY A 266 5.73 -63.66 -20.57
CA GLY A 266 4.77 -64.77 -20.73
C GLY A 266 3.28 -64.47 -20.65
N THR A 267 2.71 -63.97 -21.75
CA THR A 267 1.41 -64.36 -22.36
C THR A 267 0.17 -64.66 -21.49
N GLY A 268 -0.94 -63.97 -21.77
CA GLY A 268 -2.29 -64.52 -21.58
C GLY A 268 -3.43 -63.49 -21.58
N LEU A 269 -4.19 -63.46 -22.68
CA LEU A 269 -5.43 -62.71 -22.95
C LEU A 269 -6.44 -62.61 -21.78
N SER A 270 -7.16 -61.49 -21.67
CA SER A 270 -8.58 -61.38 -22.08
C SER A 270 -9.21 -60.02 -21.70
N ALA A 271 -10.15 -59.58 -22.53
CA ALA A 271 -10.74 -58.24 -22.63
C ALA A 271 -11.95 -57.96 -21.72
N ALA A 272 -12.18 -56.66 -21.41
CA ALA A 272 -13.43 -55.88 -21.51
C ALA A 272 -13.41 -54.66 -20.54
N PRO A 273 -14.29 -53.64 -20.67
CA PRO A 273 -14.54 -52.77 -21.82
C PRO A 273 -14.39 -51.25 -21.46
N ALA A 274 -14.54 -50.40 -22.48
CA ALA A 274 -14.66 -48.93 -22.46
C ALA A 274 -15.61 -48.40 -21.37
N GLY A 275 -15.51 -47.20 -20.81
CA GLY A 275 -14.79 -45.98 -21.15
C GLY A 275 -15.63 -44.83 -20.61
N THR A 276 -15.08 -44.07 -19.65
CA THR A 276 -15.69 -42.83 -19.12
C THR A 276 -14.67 -41.72 -19.36
N PRO A 277 -15.04 -40.56 -19.93
CA PRO A 277 -14.08 -39.52 -20.23
C PRO A 277 -13.55 -38.93 -18.92
N ALA A 278 -12.24 -39.03 -18.73
CA ALA A 278 -11.52 -38.35 -17.67
C ALA A 278 -11.68 -36.83 -17.89
N THR A 279 -12.26 -36.17 -16.89
CA THR A 279 -12.17 -34.72 -16.70
C THR A 279 -10.72 -34.30 -16.85
N ALA A 280 -10.48 -33.33 -17.74
CA ALA A 280 -9.17 -32.75 -17.95
C ALA A 280 -8.58 -32.35 -16.60
N ALA A 281 -7.45 -32.97 -16.24
CA ALA A 281 -6.67 -32.57 -15.09
C ALA A 281 -6.26 -31.11 -15.31
N GLU A 282 -6.88 -30.23 -14.52
CA GLU A 282 -6.63 -28.80 -14.49
C GLU A 282 -5.13 -28.58 -14.26
N ALA A 283 -4.46 -27.88 -15.19
CA ALA A 283 -3.05 -27.57 -15.07
C ALA A 283 -2.81 -26.79 -13.76
N PRO A 284 -1.68 -27.02 -13.05
CA PRO A 284 -1.39 -26.28 -11.84
C PRO A 284 -1.40 -24.77 -12.12
N PRO A 285 -2.02 -23.95 -11.25
CA PRO A 285 -2.15 -22.52 -11.48
C PRO A 285 -0.76 -21.88 -11.59
N ALA A 286 -0.62 -20.92 -12.50
CA ALA A 286 0.61 -20.16 -12.66
C ALA A 286 1.07 -19.54 -11.32
N PRO A 287 2.38 -19.52 -11.04
CA PRO A 287 2.92 -19.09 -9.74
C PRO A 287 2.54 -17.63 -9.43
N SER A 288 2.30 -17.33 -8.16
CA SER A 288 1.93 -15.97 -7.74
C SER A 288 2.14 -15.74 -6.25
N ASN A 289 2.41 -14.49 -5.86
CA ASN A 289 2.40 -13.99 -4.49
C ASN A 289 1.41 -12.81 -4.31
N LEU A 290 0.39 -12.71 -5.17
CA LEU A 290 -0.61 -11.65 -5.08
C LEU A 290 -1.31 -11.66 -3.70
N PRO A 291 -1.46 -10.51 -3.03
CA PRO A 291 -2.17 -10.41 -1.75
C PRO A 291 -3.65 -10.81 -1.88
N VAL A 292 -4.17 -11.58 -0.92
CA VAL A 292 -5.60 -11.91 -0.87
C VAL A 292 -6.40 -10.71 -0.35
N CYS A 293 -7.37 -10.25 -1.14
CA CYS A 293 -8.26 -9.15 -0.74
C CYS A 293 -9.39 -9.66 0.17
N LEU A 294 -9.33 -9.33 1.46
CA LEU A 294 -10.34 -9.72 2.47
C LEU A 294 -11.71 -9.04 2.31
N THR A 295 -11.81 -8.03 1.44
CA THR A 295 -13.04 -7.29 1.19
C THR A 295 -13.21 -7.05 -0.30
N PRO A 296 -14.43 -7.20 -0.85
CA PRO A 296 -14.67 -7.03 -2.28
C PRO A 296 -14.38 -5.60 -2.74
N LEU A 297 -13.90 -5.47 -3.99
CA LEU A 297 -13.72 -4.20 -4.69
C LEU A 297 -15.08 -3.72 -5.21
N ILE A 298 -15.52 -2.54 -4.76
CA ILE A 298 -16.85 -1.98 -5.05
C ILE A 298 -16.69 -0.78 -5.97
N GLY A 299 -17.57 -0.65 -6.98
CA GLY A 299 -17.65 0.54 -7.84
C GLY A 299 -16.47 0.74 -8.78
N ARG A 300 -15.75 -0.34 -9.11
CA ARG A 300 -14.51 -0.29 -9.93
C ARG A 300 -14.51 -1.26 -11.11
N ARG A 301 -15.68 -1.79 -11.51
CA ARG A 301 -15.77 -2.77 -12.60
C ARG A 301 -15.30 -2.18 -13.92
N ASP A 302 -15.84 -1.03 -14.32
CA ASP A 302 -15.43 -0.34 -15.55
C ASP A 302 -13.95 0.08 -15.53
N ALA A 303 -13.40 0.38 -14.35
CA ALA A 303 -11.99 0.69 -14.20
C ALA A 303 -11.12 -0.57 -14.36
N LEU A 304 -11.54 -1.70 -13.81
CA LEU A 304 -10.89 -3.00 -14.00
C LEU A 304 -10.92 -3.44 -15.46
N ASP A 305 -12.07 -3.35 -16.12
CA ASP A 305 -12.22 -3.78 -17.51
C ASP A 305 -11.29 -2.97 -18.45
N ARG A 306 -11.25 -1.63 -18.28
CA ARG A 306 -10.33 -0.75 -19.01
C ARG A 306 -8.86 -1.03 -18.69
N LEU A 307 -8.53 -1.26 -17.41
CA LEU A 307 -7.17 -1.56 -16.99
C LEU A 307 -6.70 -2.92 -17.54
N ALA A 308 -7.56 -3.93 -17.54
CA ALA A 308 -7.27 -5.23 -18.11
C ALA A 308 -7.03 -5.12 -19.62
N GLU A 309 -7.81 -4.32 -20.33
CA GLU A 309 -7.60 -4.03 -21.76
C GLU A 309 -6.27 -3.32 -22.02
N LEU A 310 -5.94 -2.28 -21.24
CA LEU A 310 -4.65 -1.59 -21.33
C LEU A 310 -3.49 -2.53 -21.05
N LEU A 311 -3.60 -3.36 -20.01
CA LEU A 311 -2.59 -4.36 -19.71
C LEU A 311 -2.44 -5.35 -20.85
N ARG A 312 -3.48 -5.70 -21.62
CA ARG A 312 -3.35 -6.54 -22.83
C ARG A 312 -2.58 -5.86 -23.96
N GLY A 313 -2.69 -4.55 -24.12
CA GLY A 313 -2.02 -3.79 -25.19
C GLY A 313 -0.61 -3.27 -24.85
N ALA A 314 -0.39 -2.89 -23.60
CA ALA A 314 0.83 -2.21 -23.15
C ALA A 314 1.74 -3.11 -22.31
N ARG A 315 3.04 -2.79 -22.30
CA ARG A 315 4.04 -3.49 -21.47
C ARG A 315 4.32 -2.78 -20.14
N LEU A 316 3.97 -1.51 -20.05
CA LEU A 316 4.09 -0.70 -18.85
C LEU A 316 2.79 0.08 -18.65
N VAL A 317 2.13 -0.17 -17.53
CA VAL A 317 0.97 0.61 -17.10
C VAL A 317 1.25 1.15 -15.70
N THR A 318 1.03 2.44 -15.47
CA THR A 318 1.17 3.06 -14.15
C THR A 318 -0.18 3.57 -13.67
N LEU A 319 -0.63 3.06 -12.54
CA LEU A 319 -1.80 3.58 -11.83
C LEU A 319 -1.40 4.82 -11.03
N THR A 320 -1.97 5.97 -11.39
CA THR A 320 -1.81 7.24 -10.67
C THR A 320 -3.10 7.63 -9.97
N GLY A 321 -3.03 8.59 -9.03
CA GLY A 321 -4.19 9.09 -8.31
C GLY A 321 -3.91 9.36 -6.83
N PRO A 322 -4.89 9.93 -6.11
CA PRO A 322 -4.66 10.42 -4.75
C PRO A 322 -4.40 9.28 -3.74
N GLY A 323 -3.83 9.64 -2.59
CA GLY A 323 -3.65 8.71 -1.48
C GLY A 323 -4.99 8.09 -1.05
N GLY A 324 -5.01 6.79 -0.78
CA GLY A 324 -6.22 6.10 -0.31
C GLY A 324 -7.32 5.85 -1.35
N VAL A 325 -7.11 6.23 -2.63
CA VAL A 325 -8.09 6.04 -3.72
C VAL A 325 -8.29 4.57 -4.13
N GLY A 326 -7.36 3.69 -3.71
CA GLY A 326 -7.43 2.24 -3.94
C GLY A 326 -6.54 1.70 -5.06
N LYS A 327 -5.49 2.43 -5.50
CA LYS A 327 -4.57 2.00 -6.57
C LYS A 327 -4.04 0.58 -6.37
N SER A 328 -3.51 0.25 -5.18
CA SER A 328 -2.99 -1.08 -4.86
C SER A 328 -4.05 -2.17 -4.93
N ARG A 329 -5.27 -1.90 -4.44
CA ARG A 329 -6.39 -2.86 -4.53
C ARG A 329 -6.83 -3.08 -5.98
N LEU A 330 -6.87 -2.01 -6.79
CA LEU A 330 -7.18 -2.11 -8.22
C LEU A 330 -6.09 -2.87 -8.98
N ALA A 331 -4.82 -2.65 -8.65
CA ALA A 331 -3.69 -3.35 -9.25
C ALA A 331 -3.74 -4.85 -8.99
N VAL A 332 -3.98 -5.25 -7.73
CA VAL A 332 -4.11 -6.66 -7.33
C VAL A 332 -5.30 -7.31 -8.03
N ALA A 333 -6.47 -6.66 -8.06
CA ALA A 333 -7.66 -7.20 -8.72
C ALA A 333 -7.46 -7.36 -10.24
N ALA A 334 -6.84 -6.39 -10.92
CA ALA A 334 -6.51 -6.53 -12.35
C ALA A 334 -5.48 -7.64 -12.60
N ALA A 335 -4.51 -7.79 -11.71
CA ALA A 335 -3.50 -8.84 -11.77
C ALA A 335 -4.10 -10.25 -11.54
N GLU A 336 -5.12 -10.36 -10.68
CA GLU A 336 -5.91 -11.59 -10.49
C GLU A 336 -6.77 -11.91 -11.72
N GLU A 337 -7.41 -10.91 -12.33
CA GLU A 337 -8.23 -11.09 -13.54
C GLU A 337 -7.40 -11.54 -14.75
N LEU A 338 -6.19 -11.01 -14.90
CA LEU A 338 -5.22 -11.48 -15.90
C LEU A 338 -4.70 -12.90 -15.64
N ARG A 339 -4.65 -13.32 -14.37
CA ARG A 339 -4.22 -14.67 -13.99
C ARG A 339 -5.33 -15.70 -14.22
N ASN A 340 -6.59 -15.33 -13.97
CA ASN A 340 -7.76 -16.18 -14.11
C ASN A 340 -8.83 -15.54 -15.03
N PRO A 341 -8.60 -15.52 -16.36
CA PRO A 341 -9.60 -15.02 -17.30
C PRO A 341 -10.85 -15.91 -17.23
N GLY A 342 -11.93 -15.41 -16.62
CA GLY A 342 -13.21 -16.11 -16.48
C GLY A 342 -13.73 -16.36 -15.05
N ALA A 343 -12.99 -16.01 -14.00
CA ALA A 343 -13.47 -16.20 -12.61
C ALA A 343 -14.60 -15.22 -12.18
N HIS A 344 -14.94 -14.24 -13.01
CA HIS A 344 -15.98 -13.25 -12.78
C HIS A 344 -17.03 -13.27 -13.91
N GLU A 345 -17.64 -14.43 -14.19
CA GLU A 345 -18.99 -14.40 -14.77
C GLU A 345 -19.95 -13.81 -13.73
N PRO A 346 -20.81 -12.85 -14.10
CA PRO A 346 -21.75 -12.27 -13.17
C PRO A 346 -22.70 -13.36 -12.68
N THR A 347 -22.83 -13.49 -11.36
CA THR A 347 -24.00 -14.14 -10.76
C THR A 347 -25.20 -13.25 -11.08
N THR A 348 -25.77 -13.42 -12.27
CA THR A 348 -27.13 -12.97 -12.55
C THR A 348 -28.04 -13.69 -11.56
N GLY A 349 -28.50 -12.96 -10.54
CA GLY A 349 -29.64 -13.37 -9.74
C GLY A 349 -30.83 -13.68 -10.66
N PRO A 350 -31.78 -14.50 -10.21
CA PRO A 350 -32.82 -15.05 -11.08
C PRO A 350 -33.63 -13.91 -11.69
N SER A 351 -33.46 -13.73 -13.00
CA SER A 351 -34.32 -12.88 -13.82
C SER A 351 -35.74 -13.40 -13.73
N ALA A 352 -36.61 -12.63 -13.07
CA ALA A 352 -38.05 -12.81 -13.10
C ALA A 352 -38.52 -12.64 -14.56
N GLN A 353 -38.73 -13.77 -15.24
CA GLN A 353 -39.48 -13.82 -16.49
C GLN A 353 -40.95 -13.60 -16.16
N GLU A 354 -41.39 -12.34 -16.12
CA GLU A 354 -42.82 -12.05 -16.26
C GLU A 354 -43.20 -12.08 -17.74
N SER A 355 -43.90 -13.15 -18.11
CA SER A 355 -44.63 -13.27 -19.37
C SER A 355 -45.83 -12.32 -19.37
N PRO A 356 -46.06 -11.50 -20.41
CA PRO A 356 -47.35 -10.85 -20.58
C PRO A 356 -48.21 -11.69 -21.54
N THR A 357 -49.01 -12.60 -20.98
CA THR A 357 -50.23 -13.06 -21.65
C THR A 357 -51.28 -11.96 -21.54
N GLY A 358 -51.66 -11.37 -22.67
CA GLY A 358 -52.78 -10.43 -22.76
C GLY A 358 -54.13 -11.08 -22.41
N PRO A 359 -55.21 -10.27 -22.42
CA PRO A 359 -56.07 -10.36 -23.60
C PRO A 359 -56.57 -9.01 -24.14
N ARG A 360 -56.64 -8.99 -25.49
CA ARG A 360 -57.58 -8.27 -26.38
C ARG A 360 -58.64 -7.37 -25.72
N ALA A 361 -58.79 -6.14 -26.26
CA ALA A 361 -59.83 -5.87 -27.26
C ALA A 361 -59.91 -4.38 -27.72
N LEU A 362 -60.10 -4.22 -29.04
CA LEU A 362 -60.93 -3.23 -29.75
C LEU A 362 -60.42 -1.77 -29.96
N HIS A 363 -59.98 -1.53 -31.20
CA HIS A 363 -60.14 -0.29 -31.99
C HIS A 363 -61.61 0.20 -31.97
N PRO A 364 -61.93 1.51 -32.19
CA PRO A 364 -61.67 2.15 -33.49
C PRO A 364 -61.47 3.70 -33.57
N THR A 365 -60.84 4.10 -34.68
CA THR A 365 -61.07 5.27 -35.56
C THR A 365 -61.47 6.64 -34.99
N THR A 366 -60.74 7.70 -35.36
CA THR A 366 -61.08 8.72 -36.40
C THR A 366 -60.17 9.96 -36.25
N GLY A 367 -59.64 10.49 -37.37
CA GLY A 367 -59.13 11.88 -37.45
C GLY A 367 -60.28 12.90 -37.55
N PRO A 368 -60.10 14.15 -38.07
CA PRO A 368 -58.91 14.70 -38.74
C PRO A 368 -58.59 16.20 -38.43
N SER A 369 -57.62 16.73 -39.19
CA SER A 369 -57.46 18.14 -39.65
C SER A 369 -56.91 19.19 -38.68
N ALA A 370 -56.23 20.27 -39.10
CA ALA A 370 -55.54 20.72 -40.32
C ALA A 370 -54.95 22.13 -40.01
N HIS A 371 -54.12 22.65 -40.91
CA HIS A 371 -53.55 24.02 -41.02
C HIS A 371 -52.17 24.21 -40.38
N GLY A 372 -51.13 24.69 -41.06
CA GLY A 372 -50.98 25.16 -42.44
C GLY A 372 -49.79 26.12 -42.55
N ALA A 373 -48.93 25.92 -43.57
CA ALA A 373 -48.08 26.88 -44.29
C ALA A 373 -47.01 27.70 -43.47
N ALA A 374 -45.82 28.06 -43.96
CA ALA A 374 -45.34 28.30 -45.32
C ALA A 374 -43.79 28.22 -45.44
N ALA A 375 -43.31 28.00 -46.67
CA ALA A 375 -41.91 27.99 -47.12
C ALA A 375 -41.39 29.42 -47.44
N GLY A 376 -40.13 29.77 -47.11
CA GLY A 376 -38.95 29.81 -48.00
C GLY A 376 -38.36 31.24 -48.07
N PRO A 377 -37.24 31.58 -48.77
CA PRO A 377 -36.10 30.77 -49.20
C PRO A 377 -34.70 31.39 -48.90
N HIS A 378 -33.66 30.61 -49.21
CA HIS A 378 -32.21 30.86 -49.42
C HIS A 378 -31.60 32.28 -49.36
N THR A 379 -30.44 32.40 -48.68
CA THR A 379 -29.28 33.18 -49.17
C THR A 379 -27.94 32.55 -48.73
N HIS A 380 -27.01 32.44 -49.69
CA HIS A 380 -25.60 32.09 -49.53
C HIS A 380 -24.81 33.11 -48.68
N GLY A 381 -23.87 32.63 -47.88
CA GLY A 381 -22.83 33.44 -47.25
C GLY A 381 -21.70 32.55 -46.75
N ALA A 382 -20.63 32.48 -47.53
CA ALA A 382 -19.41 31.75 -47.22
C ALA A 382 -18.63 32.42 -46.07
N ALA A 383 -18.22 31.64 -45.07
CA ALA A 383 -17.16 32.01 -44.14
C ALA A 383 -16.40 30.75 -43.70
N VAL A 384 -15.09 30.83 -43.84
CA VAL A 384 -14.07 29.80 -43.69
C VAL A 384 -13.94 29.38 -42.22
N GLY A 385 -14.07 28.08 -41.94
CA GLY A 385 -13.75 27.45 -40.65
C GLY A 385 -12.60 26.45 -40.79
N PRO A 386 -11.74 26.27 -39.75
CA PRO A 386 -10.60 25.36 -39.79
C PRO A 386 -11.05 23.88 -39.67
N PRO A 387 -10.18 22.89 -39.96
CA PRO A 387 -10.63 21.58 -40.42
C PRO A 387 -11.20 20.72 -39.28
N HIS A 388 -12.43 20.26 -39.47
CA HIS A 388 -12.99 19.13 -38.74
C HIS A 388 -12.28 17.86 -39.21
N THR A 389 -11.50 17.24 -38.34
CA THR A 389 -11.07 15.85 -38.50
C THR A 389 -12.29 14.94 -38.40
N HIS A 390 -12.48 14.10 -39.42
CA HIS A 390 -13.51 13.07 -39.43
C HIS A 390 -13.31 12.11 -38.24
N GLY A 391 -14.18 12.22 -37.25
CA GLY A 391 -14.50 11.11 -36.35
C GLY A 391 -15.25 10.05 -37.14
N ALA A 392 -14.50 9.20 -37.86
CA ALA A 392 -15.03 7.93 -38.31
C ALA A 392 -15.36 7.11 -37.05
N ALA A 393 -16.64 6.84 -36.85
CA ALA A 393 -17.11 5.83 -35.90
C ALA A 393 -16.55 4.48 -36.33
N VAL A 394 -15.39 4.13 -35.77
CA VAL A 394 -14.87 2.77 -35.79
C VAL A 394 -15.68 2.03 -34.72
N GLY A 395 -16.67 1.25 -35.18
CA GLY A 395 -17.31 0.24 -34.31
C GLY A 395 -16.24 -0.69 -33.73
N PRO A 396 -16.48 -1.29 -32.55
CA PRO A 396 -15.49 -2.13 -31.89
C PRO A 396 -15.17 -3.31 -32.80
N SER A 397 -14.03 -3.19 -33.48
CA SER A 397 -13.46 -4.27 -34.26
C SER A 397 -12.87 -5.20 -33.22
N THR A 398 -13.60 -6.24 -32.87
CA THR A 398 -13.15 -7.36 -32.05
C THR A 398 -12.06 -8.12 -32.81
N HIS A 399 -10.88 -7.53 -32.90
CA HIS A 399 -9.66 -8.29 -33.09
C HIS A 399 -9.33 -8.91 -31.75
N GLY A 400 -9.61 -10.21 -31.63
CA GLY A 400 -9.15 -11.03 -30.52
C GLY A 400 -7.62 -10.95 -30.44
N ALA A 401 -7.12 -9.99 -29.67
CA ALA A 401 -5.76 -10.03 -29.18
C ALA A 401 -5.69 -11.31 -28.35
N ALA A 402 -4.90 -12.28 -28.81
CA ALA A 402 -4.67 -13.52 -28.08
C ALA A 402 -4.29 -13.18 -26.64
N GLU A 403 -4.97 -13.80 -25.68
CA GLU A 403 -4.75 -13.51 -24.28
C GLU A 403 -3.27 -13.72 -23.92
N PRO A 404 -2.66 -12.78 -23.20
CA PRO A 404 -1.27 -12.88 -22.81
C PRO A 404 -1.12 -14.05 -21.84
N VAL A 405 -0.61 -15.18 -22.32
CA VAL A 405 -0.28 -16.33 -21.46
C VAL A 405 0.94 -15.94 -20.62
N LEU A 406 0.78 -15.92 -19.29
CA LEU A 406 1.80 -15.58 -18.30
C LEU A 406 2.28 -16.85 -17.57
N PRO A 407 3.02 -17.77 -18.23
CA PRO A 407 3.44 -19.04 -17.64
C PRO A 407 4.38 -18.87 -16.43
N ASP A 408 5.13 -17.77 -16.38
CA ASP A 408 6.04 -17.46 -15.27
C ASP A 408 5.34 -16.69 -14.13
N GLY A 409 4.03 -16.51 -14.24
CA GLY A 409 3.18 -16.06 -13.14
C GLY A 409 3.04 -14.55 -12.99
N THR A 410 2.41 -14.16 -11.87
CA THR A 410 2.11 -12.77 -11.53
C THR A 410 2.62 -12.44 -10.14
N TRP A 411 3.47 -11.43 -10.03
CA TRP A 411 4.24 -11.16 -8.83
C TRP A 411 4.04 -9.74 -8.32
N PHE A 412 3.80 -9.58 -7.02
CA PHE A 412 3.61 -8.33 -6.30
C PHE A 412 4.85 -8.00 -5.48
N VAL A 413 5.31 -6.74 -5.59
CA VAL A 413 6.46 -6.21 -4.86
C VAL A 413 6.09 -4.85 -4.28
N GLU A 414 6.24 -4.68 -2.96
CA GLU A 414 5.87 -3.45 -2.26
C GLU A 414 7.10 -2.63 -1.87
N PHE A 415 7.17 -1.36 -2.29
CA PHE A 415 8.28 -0.46 -1.99
C PHE A 415 8.07 0.42 -0.75
N SER A 416 7.03 0.18 0.04
CA SER A 416 6.67 1.02 1.20
C SER A 416 7.75 1.17 2.27
N GLY A 417 8.65 0.20 2.38
CA GLY A 417 9.80 0.22 3.30
C GLY A 417 11.03 1.00 2.79
N VAL A 418 11.03 1.46 1.54
CA VAL A 418 12.18 2.07 0.87
C VAL A 418 11.90 3.56 0.64
N ARG A 419 12.40 4.42 1.53
CA ARG A 419 12.19 5.88 1.44
C ARG A 419 13.17 6.60 0.52
N THR A 420 14.37 6.06 0.35
CA THR A 420 15.41 6.52 -0.59
C THR A 420 16.20 5.29 -1.05
N GLY A 421 15.79 4.68 -2.16
CA GLY A 421 16.44 3.49 -2.71
C GLY A 421 17.00 3.75 -4.09
N THR A 422 18.13 3.12 -4.40
CA THR A 422 18.66 3.06 -5.76
C THR A 422 17.96 1.96 -6.57
N ALA A 423 18.08 1.98 -7.90
CA ALA A 423 17.56 0.89 -8.74
C ALA A 423 18.14 -0.49 -8.35
N ALA A 424 19.34 -0.53 -7.77
CA ALA A 424 19.95 -1.75 -7.26
C ALA A 424 19.25 -2.29 -6.00
N ASP A 425 18.82 -1.41 -5.09
CA ASP A 425 18.07 -1.80 -3.89
C ASP A 425 16.69 -2.35 -4.26
N LEU A 426 16.01 -1.68 -5.21
CA LEU A 426 14.74 -2.16 -5.75
C LEU A 426 14.89 -3.50 -6.48
N ALA A 427 15.96 -3.67 -7.26
CA ALA A 427 16.25 -4.94 -7.95
C ALA A 427 16.45 -6.10 -6.97
N GLN A 428 17.11 -5.86 -5.82
CA GLN A 428 17.26 -6.89 -4.79
C GLN A 428 15.93 -7.24 -4.15
N LEU A 429 15.07 -6.26 -3.89
CA LEU A 429 13.73 -6.51 -3.34
C LEU A 429 12.89 -7.35 -4.31
N VAL A 430 12.90 -7.00 -5.60
CA VAL A 430 12.22 -7.76 -6.65
C VAL A 430 12.80 -9.18 -6.75
N ALA A 431 14.13 -9.32 -6.73
CA ALA A 431 14.79 -10.63 -6.76
C ALA A 431 14.38 -11.51 -5.56
N ALA A 432 14.32 -10.92 -4.36
CA ALA A 432 13.87 -11.60 -3.15
C ALA A 432 12.40 -12.07 -3.25
N SER A 433 11.50 -11.21 -3.75
CA SER A 433 10.09 -11.59 -3.96
C SER A 433 9.92 -12.72 -4.98
N LEU A 434 10.82 -12.81 -5.96
CA LEU A 434 10.84 -13.86 -6.98
C LEU A 434 11.58 -15.13 -6.53
N GLY A 435 12.15 -15.15 -5.31
CA GLY A 435 12.97 -16.26 -4.82
C GLY A 435 14.27 -16.45 -5.60
N ILE A 436 14.79 -15.40 -6.23
CA ILE A 436 16.05 -15.43 -7.00
C ILE A 436 17.21 -15.25 -6.02
N SER A 437 17.91 -16.35 -5.70
CA SER A 437 19.14 -16.31 -4.90
C SER A 437 20.35 -15.95 -5.78
N ASP A 438 21.31 -15.20 -5.24
CA ASP A 438 22.57 -14.78 -5.91
C ASP A 438 23.52 -15.93 -6.32
N HIS A 439 23.13 -17.19 -6.07
CA HIS A 439 24.03 -18.35 -6.15
C HIS A 439 23.99 -19.12 -7.48
N ALA A 440 23.28 -18.64 -8.51
CA ALA A 440 23.25 -19.32 -9.80
C ALA A 440 24.54 -19.08 -10.61
N PRO A 441 25.34 -20.12 -10.93
CA PRO A 441 26.52 -19.99 -11.77
C PRO A 441 26.09 -19.85 -13.24
N SER A 442 25.87 -18.62 -13.72
CA SER A 442 25.63 -18.35 -15.14
C SER A 442 26.90 -17.88 -15.87
N ALA A 443 27.14 -18.48 -17.04
CA ALA A 443 28.34 -18.40 -17.88
C ALA A 443 28.38 -17.15 -18.78
N VAL A 444 28.48 -15.96 -18.18
CA VAL A 444 28.68 -14.69 -18.91
C VAL A 444 29.99 -14.01 -18.47
N PRO A 445 30.81 -13.44 -19.39
CA PRO A 445 32.14 -12.93 -19.05
C PRO A 445 32.06 -11.75 -18.09
N VAL A 446 32.88 -11.80 -17.03
CA VAL A 446 33.00 -10.78 -15.98
C VAL A 446 33.93 -9.66 -16.46
N SER A 447 33.47 -8.41 -16.45
CA SER A 447 34.35 -7.23 -16.61
C SER A 447 35.17 -6.97 -15.35
N ALA A 448 36.34 -6.35 -15.52
CA ALA A 448 37.48 -6.26 -14.60
C ALA A 448 37.26 -5.58 -13.21
N THR A 449 36.02 -5.31 -12.80
CA THR A 449 35.64 -4.84 -11.46
C THR A 449 34.49 -5.72 -10.96
N GLY A 450 34.82 -6.79 -10.22
CA GLY A 450 33.99 -7.98 -10.01
C GLY A 450 32.75 -7.87 -9.11
N THR A 451 31.90 -6.86 -9.27
CA THR A 451 30.55 -6.84 -8.66
C THR A 451 29.49 -6.89 -9.77
N ARG A 452 28.70 -7.97 -9.84
CA ARG A 452 27.52 -8.01 -10.72
C ARG A 452 26.53 -6.97 -10.22
N SER A 453 26.11 -6.05 -11.09
CA SER A 453 25.02 -5.13 -10.78
C SER A 453 23.74 -5.95 -10.55
N PRO A 454 23.09 -5.84 -9.37
CA PRO A 454 21.85 -6.60 -9.07
C PRO A 454 20.77 -6.40 -10.13
N VAL A 455 20.68 -5.18 -10.67
CA VAL A 455 19.75 -4.81 -11.75
C VAL A 455 20.01 -5.61 -13.02
N HIS A 456 21.28 -5.80 -13.39
CA HIS A 456 21.66 -6.58 -14.58
C HIS A 456 21.47 -8.09 -14.37
N HIS A 457 21.71 -8.58 -13.14
CA HIS A 457 21.45 -9.98 -12.82
C HIS A 457 19.95 -10.30 -12.92
N LEU A 458 19.11 -9.47 -12.30
CA LEU A 458 17.66 -9.58 -12.40
C LEU A 458 17.19 -9.52 -13.86
N ALA A 459 17.67 -8.54 -14.63
CA ALA A 459 17.34 -8.41 -16.05
C ALA A 459 17.74 -9.65 -16.87
N ALA A 460 18.87 -10.28 -16.56
CA ALA A 460 19.31 -11.50 -17.22
C ALA A 460 18.43 -12.71 -16.88
N VAL A 461 18.03 -12.85 -15.61
CA VAL A 461 17.12 -13.94 -15.16
C VAL A 461 15.72 -13.79 -15.74
N LEU A 462 15.24 -12.56 -15.89
CA LEU A 462 13.90 -12.27 -16.41
C LEU A 462 13.81 -12.29 -17.95
N ARG A 463 14.95 -12.33 -18.66
CA ARG A 463 15.03 -12.19 -20.13
C ARG A 463 14.02 -13.07 -20.87
N ASP A 464 13.95 -14.34 -20.52
CA ASP A 464 13.14 -15.34 -21.22
C ASP A 464 11.79 -15.61 -20.54
N ARG A 465 11.47 -14.87 -19.46
CA ARG A 465 10.22 -15.04 -18.69
C ARG A 465 9.07 -14.21 -19.28
N ARG A 466 7.88 -14.79 -19.24
CA ARG A 466 6.60 -14.16 -19.59
C ARG A 466 5.73 -14.06 -18.35
N MET A 467 5.72 -12.87 -17.76
CA MET A 467 5.14 -12.61 -16.44
C MET A 467 4.64 -11.17 -16.31
N LEU A 468 3.77 -10.97 -15.32
CA LEU A 468 3.36 -9.65 -14.85
C LEU A 468 4.06 -9.33 -13.52
N LEU A 469 4.73 -8.19 -13.46
CA LEU A 469 5.34 -7.64 -12.25
C LEU A 469 4.55 -6.42 -11.78
N VAL A 470 3.94 -6.51 -10.61
CA VAL A 470 3.22 -5.43 -9.94
C VAL A 470 4.15 -4.73 -8.96
N LEU A 471 4.47 -3.46 -9.22
CA LEU A 471 5.34 -2.61 -8.39
C LEU A 471 4.48 -1.62 -7.60
N ASP A 472 4.32 -1.83 -6.29
CA ASP A 472 3.43 -1.03 -5.46
C ASP A 472 4.18 0.05 -4.66
N ASN A 473 3.55 1.23 -4.53
CA ASN A 473 4.05 2.40 -3.80
C ASN A 473 5.35 3.01 -4.37
N CYS A 474 5.42 3.23 -5.68
CA CYS A 474 6.59 3.79 -6.34
C CYS A 474 6.81 5.28 -6.06
N GLU A 475 5.88 6.00 -5.41
CA GLU A 475 5.93 7.46 -5.31
C GLU A 475 7.11 8.04 -4.51
N HIS A 476 7.82 7.23 -3.72
CA HIS A 476 9.05 7.63 -2.99
C HIS A 476 10.34 7.30 -3.75
N VAL A 477 10.23 6.50 -4.80
CA VAL A 477 11.35 5.93 -5.53
C VAL A 477 11.10 6.01 -7.04
N VAL A 478 10.38 7.03 -7.50
CA VAL A 478 9.94 7.18 -8.90
C VAL A 478 11.12 7.05 -9.85
N ASP A 479 12.19 7.80 -9.63
CA ASP A 479 13.41 7.76 -10.47
C ASP A 479 14.07 6.38 -10.48
N ALA A 480 14.22 5.75 -9.31
CA ALA A 480 14.85 4.44 -9.19
C ALA A 480 13.97 3.31 -9.79
N ALA A 481 12.66 3.41 -9.63
CA ALA A 481 11.69 2.50 -10.22
C ALA A 481 11.65 2.65 -11.74
N ALA A 482 11.72 3.89 -12.25
CA ALA A 482 11.82 4.19 -13.67
C ALA A 482 13.12 3.63 -14.28
N GLU A 483 14.26 3.81 -13.61
CA GLU A 483 15.55 3.24 -14.03
C GLU A 483 15.49 1.70 -14.09
N LEU A 484 14.97 1.05 -13.05
CA LEU A 484 14.79 -0.40 -12.99
C LEU A 484 13.85 -0.89 -14.10
N ALA A 485 12.65 -0.32 -14.20
CA ALA A 485 11.64 -0.71 -15.19
C ALA A 485 12.18 -0.54 -16.62
N THR A 486 12.94 0.53 -16.90
CA THR A 486 13.60 0.74 -18.19
C THR A 486 14.52 -0.41 -18.56
N LEU A 487 15.40 -0.83 -17.63
CA LEU A 487 16.34 -1.92 -17.91
C LEU A 487 15.62 -3.26 -18.10
N LEU A 488 14.64 -3.56 -17.25
CA LEU A 488 13.89 -4.81 -17.31
C LEU A 488 13.06 -4.91 -18.59
N LEU A 489 12.30 -3.87 -18.94
CA LEU A 489 11.46 -3.85 -20.14
C LEU A 489 12.28 -3.91 -21.43
N ARG A 490 13.49 -3.34 -21.44
CA ARG A 490 14.42 -3.46 -22.57
C ARG A 490 15.01 -4.87 -22.72
N THR A 491 15.25 -5.57 -21.62
CA THR A 491 15.99 -6.84 -21.63
C THR A 491 15.07 -8.06 -21.70
N ALA A 492 13.86 -7.97 -21.14
CA ALA A 492 12.89 -9.06 -21.04
C ALA A 492 11.62 -8.74 -21.86
N PRO A 493 11.56 -9.11 -23.16
CA PRO A 493 10.42 -8.75 -24.03
C PRO A 493 9.09 -9.36 -23.57
N GLY A 494 9.14 -10.49 -22.85
CA GLY A 494 7.97 -11.14 -22.26
C GLY A 494 7.47 -10.53 -20.96
N LEU A 495 8.22 -9.60 -20.35
CA LEU A 495 7.86 -8.94 -19.10
C LEU A 495 6.87 -7.81 -19.34
N ARG A 496 5.88 -7.75 -18.45
CA ARG A 496 4.93 -6.64 -18.28
C ARG A 496 5.04 -6.07 -16.87
N VAL A 497 4.89 -4.76 -16.74
CA VAL A 497 4.97 -4.04 -15.47
C VAL A 497 3.68 -3.26 -15.24
N LEU A 498 3.10 -3.45 -14.05
CA LEU A 498 2.00 -2.65 -13.52
C LEU A 498 2.51 -1.91 -12.28
N ALA A 499 2.71 -0.59 -12.37
CA ALA A 499 3.17 0.20 -11.23
C ALA A 499 2.00 0.91 -10.54
N THR A 500 2.09 1.12 -9.23
CA THR A 500 1.22 2.07 -8.51
C THR A 500 2.08 3.21 -7.97
N SER A 501 1.64 4.44 -8.23
CA SER A 501 2.36 5.66 -7.84
C SER A 501 1.37 6.82 -7.69
N GLN A 502 1.81 7.94 -7.15
CA GLN A 502 1.04 9.19 -7.16
C GLN A 502 1.29 9.99 -8.44
N GLU A 503 2.46 9.79 -9.06
CA GLU A 503 2.85 10.42 -10.33
C GLU A 503 3.41 9.36 -11.31
N PRO A 504 3.38 9.64 -12.63
CA PRO A 504 3.92 8.72 -13.64
C PRO A 504 5.41 8.42 -13.43
N LEU A 505 5.88 7.29 -13.93
CA LEU A 505 7.32 6.96 -13.96
C LEU A 505 8.08 7.77 -15.03
N GLY A 506 7.37 8.34 -16.01
CA GLY A 506 7.92 9.19 -17.06
C GLY A 506 8.65 8.41 -18.16
N LEU A 507 8.24 7.16 -18.43
CA LEU A 507 8.94 6.29 -19.38
C LEU A 507 8.32 6.28 -20.78
N PRO A 508 9.12 6.12 -21.85
CA PRO A 508 8.59 5.97 -23.21
C PRO A 508 7.74 4.70 -23.34
N GLY A 509 6.50 4.84 -23.81
CA GLY A 509 5.55 3.72 -23.91
C GLY A 509 4.89 3.32 -22.59
N GLU A 510 4.99 4.17 -21.56
CA GLU A 510 4.16 4.12 -20.36
C GLU A 510 2.72 4.54 -20.68
N GLU A 511 1.77 3.67 -20.38
CA GLU A 511 0.35 4.02 -20.34
C GLU A 511 -0.03 4.44 -18.92
N VAL A 512 -0.48 5.67 -18.75
CA VAL A 512 -0.89 6.19 -17.44
C VAL A 512 -2.39 5.96 -17.26
N PHE A 513 -2.76 5.26 -16.19
CA PHE A 513 -4.15 5.04 -15.81
C PHE A 513 -4.49 5.83 -14.56
N LEU A 514 -5.26 6.90 -14.71
CA LEU A 514 -5.74 7.71 -13.60
C LEU A 514 -6.83 6.97 -12.83
N VAL A 515 -6.56 6.68 -11.55
CA VAL A 515 -7.54 6.13 -10.62
C VAL A 515 -8.26 7.30 -9.94
N GLU A 516 -9.39 7.68 -10.53
CA GLU A 516 -10.25 8.75 -10.01
C GLU A 516 -10.93 8.34 -8.69
N PRO A 517 -11.34 9.26 -7.82
CA PRO A 517 -12.22 8.93 -6.69
C PRO A 517 -13.53 8.26 -7.13
N LEU A 518 -14.21 7.57 -6.21
CA LEU A 518 -15.46 6.88 -6.56
C LEU A 518 -16.54 7.90 -6.95
N PRO A 519 -17.29 7.66 -8.04
CA PRO A 519 -18.52 8.39 -8.33
C PRO A 519 -19.47 8.32 -7.13
N THR A 520 -20.34 9.32 -6.98
CA THR A 520 -21.21 9.43 -5.80
C THR A 520 -22.06 8.17 -5.56
N ALA A 521 -22.60 7.56 -6.61
CA ALA A 521 -23.38 6.33 -6.49
C ALA A 521 -22.57 5.17 -5.89
N ASP A 522 -21.35 4.97 -6.39
CA ASP A 522 -20.43 3.92 -5.94
C ASP A 522 -19.87 4.20 -4.54
N ALA A 523 -19.59 5.47 -4.24
CA ALA A 523 -19.16 5.92 -2.92
C ALA A 523 -20.24 5.64 -1.86
N VAL A 524 -21.51 5.93 -2.19
CA VAL A 524 -22.66 5.62 -1.33
C VAL A 524 -22.79 4.11 -1.15
N GLN A 525 -22.63 3.32 -2.21
CA GLN A 525 -22.67 1.85 -2.11
C GLN A 525 -21.57 1.31 -1.19
N LEU A 526 -20.32 1.73 -1.39
CA LEU A 526 -19.19 1.36 -0.55
C LEU A 526 -19.42 1.74 0.91
N PHE A 527 -19.80 3.00 1.17
CA PHE A 527 -20.05 3.49 2.52
C PHE A 527 -21.15 2.66 3.20
N THR A 528 -22.25 2.40 2.49
CA THR A 528 -23.40 1.64 3.02
C THR A 528 -22.99 0.22 3.41
N GLN A 529 -22.28 -0.47 2.53
CA GLN A 529 -21.83 -1.84 2.80
C GLN A 529 -20.86 -1.89 4.00
N ARG A 530 -19.96 -0.92 4.12
CA ARG A 530 -19.00 -0.83 5.23
C ARG A 530 -19.69 -0.43 6.53
N ALA A 531 -20.67 0.47 6.48
CA ALA A 531 -21.44 0.90 7.64
C ALA A 531 -22.33 -0.22 8.16
N ALA A 532 -22.98 -0.99 7.28
CA ALA A 532 -23.76 -2.17 7.66
C ALA A 532 -22.90 -3.25 8.34
N ALA A 533 -21.66 -3.45 7.87
CA ALA A 533 -20.71 -4.37 8.52
C ALA A 533 -20.26 -3.88 9.91
N ALA A 534 -20.11 -2.57 10.10
CA ALA A 534 -19.69 -1.99 11.39
C ALA A 534 -20.85 -1.80 12.39
N ALA A 535 -22.08 -1.62 11.91
CA ALA A 535 -23.28 -1.37 12.69
C ALA A 535 -24.42 -2.31 12.22
N PRO A 536 -24.52 -3.53 12.78
CA PRO A 536 -25.60 -4.46 12.45
C PRO A 536 -26.97 -3.80 12.70
N GLY A 537 -27.78 -3.70 11.65
CA GLY A 537 -29.08 -3.01 11.67
C GLY A 537 -29.13 -1.69 10.87
N PHE A 538 -27.99 -1.18 10.42
CA PHE A 538 -27.95 -0.07 9.47
C PHE A 538 -28.30 -0.55 8.04
N SER A 539 -29.29 0.08 7.42
CA SER A 539 -29.72 -0.20 6.04
C SER A 539 -30.23 1.07 5.36
N LEU A 540 -29.80 1.32 4.13
CA LEU A 540 -30.35 2.38 3.26
C LEU A 540 -31.36 1.83 2.25
N ALA A 541 -31.97 0.67 2.52
CA ALA A 541 -33.04 0.17 1.68
C ALA A 541 -34.23 1.16 1.68
N PRO A 542 -34.97 1.28 0.55
CA PRO A 542 -36.05 2.26 0.39
C PRO A 542 -37.12 2.17 1.49
N ASP A 543 -37.34 0.95 2.00
CA ASP A 543 -38.39 0.65 2.97
C ASP A 543 -37.94 0.84 4.44
N SER A 544 -36.64 1.07 4.68
CA SER A 544 -36.04 1.02 6.02
C SER A 544 -35.32 2.30 6.45
N CYS A 545 -35.17 3.30 5.57
CA CYS A 545 -34.44 4.53 5.88
C CYS A 545 -35.24 5.80 5.53
N ASP A 546 -35.08 6.83 6.36
CA ASP A 546 -35.62 8.16 6.07
C ASP A 546 -34.83 8.80 4.92
N ASP A 547 -35.50 9.61 4.09
CA ASP A 547 -34.84 10.38 3.02
C ASP A 547 -33.70 11.28 3.54
N SER A 548 -33.77 11.72 4.80
CA SER A 548 -32.70 12.48 5.45
C SER A 548 -31.43 11.66 5.73
N ASP A 549 -31.53 10.34 5.92
CA ASP A 549 -30.34 9.49 6.11
C ASP A 549 -29.61 9.29 4.78
N ARG A 550 -30.36 9.12 3.69
CA ARG A 550 -29.79 9.09 2.33
C ARG A 550 -29.11 10.40 1.96
N ALA A 551 -29.73 11.54 2.31
CA ALA A 551 -29.14 12.85 2.12
C ALA A 551 -27.84 13.01 2.94
N ALA A 552 -27.84 12.59 4.21
CA ALA A 552 -26.66 12.62 5.06
C ALA A 552 -25.52 11.74 4.53
N VAL A 553 -25.82 10.53 4.04
CA VAL A 553 -24.82 9.63 3.45
C VAL A 553 -24.24 10.21 2.16
N THR A 554 -25.09 10.81 1.32
CA THR A 554 -24.64 11.50 0.10
C THR A 554 -23.71 12.66 0.45
N GLU A 555 -24.05 13.45 1.47
CA GLU A 555 -23.22 14.55 1.96
C GLU A 555 -21.90 14.05 2.56
N ILE A 556 -21.90 12.95 3.34
CA ILE A 556 -20.68 12.31 3.83
C ILE A 556 -19.77 11.90 2.65
N CYS A 557 -20.34 11.25 1.63
CA CYS A 557 -19.57 10.79 0.48
C CYS A 557 -18.97 11.96 -0.31
N ARG A 558 -19.74 13.05 -0.45
CA ARG A 558 -19.29 14.29 -1.10
C ARG A 558 -18.15 14.94 -0.30
N ARG A 559 -18.30 15.10 1.01
CA ARG A 559 -17.30 15.73 1.91
C ARG A 559 -16.00 14.93 2.05
N LEU A 560 -16.07 13.63 1.81
CA LEU A 560 -14.92 12.72 1.82
C LEU A 560 -14.39 12.44 0.40
N ASP A 561 -14.80 13.26 -0.57
CA ASP A 561 -14.30 13.28 -1.94
C ASP A 561 -14.43 11.93 -2.68
N GLY A 562 -15.32 11.04 -2.25
CA GLY A 562 -15.41 9.68 -2.80
C GLY A 562 -14.16 8.82 -2.57
N ILE A 563 -13.25 9.19 -1.66
CA ILE A 563 -12.02 8.45 -1.38
C ILE A 563 -12.35 7.19 -0.56
N PRO A 564 -12.15 5.97 -1.11
CA PRO A 564 -12.56 4.73 -0.45
C PRO A 564 -12.03 4.55 0.98
N LEU A 565 -10.77 4.89 1.23
CA LEU A 565 -10.18 4.79 2.56
C LEU A 565 -10.88 5.74 3.56
N ALA A 566 -11.20 6.96 3.14
CA ALA A 566 -11.91 7.93 3.98
C ALA A 566 -13.32 7.45 4.31
N LEU A 567 -14.02 6.89 3.32
CA LEU A 567 -15.36 6.32 3.47
C LEU A 567 -15.34 5.10 4.40
N GLU A 568 -14.33 4.22 4.28
CA GLU A 568 -14.15 3.08 5.17
C GLU A 568 -13.93 3.53 6.62
N LEU A 569 -13.08 4.54 6.86
CA LEU A 569 -12.87 5.09 8.20
C LEU A 569 -14.14 5.71 8.78
N ALA A 570 -14.89 6.47 7.97
CA ALA A 570 -16.13 7.11 8.40
C ALA A 570 -17.22 6.08 8.71
N ALA A 571 -17.33 5.02 7.89
CA ALA A 571 -18.31 3.95 8.07
C ALA A 571 -18.16 3.24 9.43
N THR A 572 -16.94 3.08 9.95
CA THR A 572 -16.72 2.49 11.29
C THR A 572 -17.34 3.31 12.42
N ARG A 573 -17.58 4.62 12.22
CA ARG A 573 -18.14 5.52 13.23
C ARG A 573 -19.67 5.53 13.27
N VAL A 574 -20.33 4.92 12.28
CA VAL A 574 -21.79 4.88 12.19
C VAL A 574 -22.41 4.20 13.41
N ARG A 575 -21.78 3.15 13.96
CA ARG A 575 -22.26 2.47 15.18
C ARG A 575 -22.35 3.41 16.40
N ALA A 576 -21.45 4.38 16.51
CA ALA A 576 -21.35 5.27 17.66
C ALA A 576 -22.12 6.58 17.49
N LEU A 577 -22.18 7.12 16.26
CA LEU A 577 -22.72 8.47 15.99
C LEU A 577 -24.01 8.45 15.16
N GLY A 578 -24.26 7.41 14.36
CA GLY A 578 -25.24 7.46 13.28
C GLY A 578 -24.81 8.38 12.13
N VAL A 579 -25.50 8.32 10.99
CA VAL A 579 -25.10 9.03 9.77
C VAL A 579 -25.35 10.55 9.81
N ARG A 580 -26.42 11.01 10.47
CA ARG A 580 -26.73 12.45 10.57
C ARG A 580 -25.70 13.20 11.40
N GLU A 581 -25.40 12.71 12.59
CA GLU A 581 -24.40 13.32 13.48
C GLU A 581 -22.99 13.21 12.90
N LEU A 582 -22.67 12.09 12.24
CA LEU A 582 -21.41 11.94 11.51
C LEU A 582 -21.27 13.02 10.43
N SER A 583 -22.30 13.23 9.61
CA SER A 583 -22.31 14.29 8.58
C SER A 583 -22.11 15.68 9.18
N ALA A 584 -22.78 15.98 10.30
CA ALA A 584 -22.67 17.28 10.97
C ALA A 584 -21.24 17.56 11.49
N ARG A 585 -20.55 16.53 12.00
CA ARG A 585 -19.21 16.65 12.58
C ARG A 585 -18.05 16.56 11.60
N LEU A 586 -18.30 16.34 10.30
CA LEU A 586 -17.24 16.26 9.28
C LEU A 586 -16.49 17.59 9.03
N GLY A 587 -16.94 18.69 9.64
CA GLY A 587 -16.13 19.92 9.72
C GLY A 587 -14.79 19.67 10.42
N ASP A 588 -14.77 18.88 11.50
CA ASP A 588 -13.57 18.48 12.24
C ASP A 588 -13.09 17.08 11.84
N ARG A 589 -13.23 16.71 10.55
CA ARG A 589 -12.97 15.34 10.04
C ARG A 589 -11.62 14.74 10.45
N PHE A 590 -10.57 15.54 10.57
CA PHE A 590 -9.25 15.05 10.99
C PHE A 590 -9.21 14.61 12.46
N ARG A 591 -9.97 15.26 13.35
CA ARG A 591 -10.16 14.83 14.75
C ARG A 591 -11.20 13.72 14.87
N LEU A 592 -12.14 13.64 13.95
CA LEU A 592 -13.20 12.63 13.96
C LEU A 592 -12.67 11.27 13.47
N LEU A 593 -11.83 11.25 12.44
CA LEU A 593 -11.33 10.06 11.75
C LEU A 593 -9.90 9.66 12.17
N THR A 594 -9.58 9.80 13.46
CA THR A 594 -8.25 9.53 14.06
C THR A 594 -8.05 8.09 14.55
N SER A 595 -9.11 7.36 14.93
CA SER A 595 -8.97 5.93 15.26
C SER A 595 -9.11 5.09 13.99
N GLY A 596 -7.98 4.49 13.60
CA GLY A 596 -7.79 3.75 12.36
C GLY A 596 -7.89 2.24 12.50
N ARG A 597 -8.02 1.57 11.35
CA ARG A 597 -8.00 0.11 11.17
C ARG A 597 -6.69 -0.47 11.72
N ARG A 598 -6.73 -1.26 12.79
CA ARG A 598 -5.55 -1.96 13.33
C ARG A 598 -4.98 -2.89 12.24
N GLY A 599 -3.70 -2.74 11.90
CA GLY A 599 -3.02 -3.52 10.86
C GLY A 599 -2.78 -2.82 9.51
N ALA A 600 -3.29 -1.59 9.30
CA ALA A 600 -2.87 -0.76 8.17
C ALA A 600 -1.57 0.01 8.50
N PRO A 601 -0.68 0.29 7.51
CA PRO A 601 0.48 1.16 7.71
C PRO A 601 0.09 2.49 8.36
N GLU A 602 0.91 3.08 9.25
CA GLU A 602 0.59 4.32 9.99
C GLU A 602 0.03 5.44 9.09
N ARG A 603 0.59 5.57 7.89
CA ARG A 603 0.16 6.48 6.81
C ARG A 603 -1.28 6.30 6.31
N GLN A 604 -1.89 5.13 6.49
CA GLN A 604 -3.26 4.79 6.05
C GLN A 604 -4.24 4.67 7.22
N GLN A 605 -3.80 4.92 8.46
CA GLN A 605 -4.65 4.76 9.65
C GLN A 605 -5.63 5.92 9.83
N THR A 606 -5.30 7.12 9.37
CA THR A 606 -6.18 8.29 9.48
C THR A 606 -6.27 9.04 8.16
N LEU A 607 -7.38 9.74 7.95
CA LEU A 607 -7.53 10.61 6.78
C LEU A 607 -6.41 11.68 6.72
N ARG A 608 -5.99 12.19 7.89
CA ARG A 608 -4.90 13.15 7.99
C ARG A 608 -3.57 12.53 7.54
N ALA A 609 -3.25 11.32 7.99
CA ALA A 609 -2.00 10.64 7.64
C ALA A 609 -1.87 10.38 6.12
N VAL A 610 -2.99 10.16 5.42
CA VAL A 610 -3.00 9.97 3.95
C VAL A 610 -2.67 11.26 3.21
N ILE A 611 -3.19 12.39 3.72
CA ILE A 611 -2.93 13.71 3.12
C ILE A 611 -1.54 14.22 3.52
N ASP A 612 -1.10 14.02 4.78
CA ASP A 612 0.26 14.31 5.24
C ASP A 612 1.30 13.59 4.35
N TRP A 613 1.05 12.33 4.02
CA TRP A 613 1.91 11.56 3.13
C TRP A 613 1.99 12.16 1.72
N SER A 614 0.85 12.58 1.16
CA SER A 614 0.79 13.23 -0.16
C SER A 614 1.47 14.61 -0.13
N TRP A 615 1.41 15.30 1.01
CA TRP A 615 2.04 16.59 1.27
C TRP A 615 3.57 16.50 1.41
N GLU A 616 4.08 15.47 2.10
CA GLU A 616 5.52 15.23 2.28
C GLU A 616 6.25 14.97 0.96
N LEU A 617 5.56 14.47 -0.06
CA LEU A 617 6.10 14.25 -1.41
C LEU A 617 6.21 15.51 -2.27
N LEU A 618 5.55 16.60 -1.84
CA LEU A 618 5.57 17.86 -2.58
C LEU A 618 6.91 18.58 -2.45
N SER A 619 7.37 19.15 -3.57
CA SER A 619 8.50 20.07 -3.55
C SER A 619 8.16 21.34 -2.75
N ALA A 620 9.16 22.07 -2.26
CA ALA A 620 8.91 23.29 -1.49
C ALA A 620 8.04 24.32 -2.24
N PRO A 621 8.25 24.58 -3.55
CA PRO A 621 7.35 25.43 -4.33
C PRO A 621 5.91 24.89 -4.44
N GLU A 622 5.73 23.58 -4.63
CA GLU A 622 4.39 22.96 -4.70
C GLU A 622 3.62 23.10 -3.38
N ARG A 623 4.29 22.90 -2.24
CA ARG A 623 3.69 23.12 -0.92
C ARG A 623 3.27 24.57 -0.71
N ILE A 624 4.03 25.53 -1.25
CA ILE A 624 3.67 26.95 -1.18
C ILE A 624 2.41 27.22 -2.01
N VAL A 625 2.40 26.80 -3.28
CA VAL A 625 1.24 27.00 -4.16
C VAL A 625 -0.01 26.32 -3.61
N LEU A 626 0.10 25.07 -3.17
CA LEU A 626 -1.03 24.31 -2.62
C LEU A 626 -1.66 25.00 -1.40
N ARG A 627 -0.85 25.54 -0.49
CA ARG A 627 -1.34 26.35 0.66
C ARG A 627 -2.07 27.59 0.18
N ARG A 628 -1.47 28.34 -0.75
CA ARG A 628 -2.04 29.60 -1.26
C ARG A 628 -3.33 29.39 -2.05
N LEU A 629 -3.48 28.26 -2.74
CA LEU A 629 -4.73 27.88 -3.40
C LEU A 629 -5.90 27.72 -2.42
N ALA A 630 -5.63 27.45 -1.13
CA ALA A 630 -6.68 27.36 -0.11
C ALA A 630 -7.28 28.73 0.28
N ALA A 631 -6.74 29.84 -0.24
CA ALA A 631 -7.35 31.16 -0.11
C ALA A 631 -8.62 31.30 -0.97
N PHE A 632 -8.77 30.48 -2.02
CA PHE A 632 -9.94 30.50 -2.89
C PHE A 632 -11.04 29.59 -2.34
N GLY A 633 -12.22 30.17 -2.10
CA GLY A 633 -13.38 29.43 -1.59
C GLY A 633 -14.02 28.49 -2.60
N ASP A 634 -14.05 28.86 -3.89
CA ASP A 634 -14.71 28.11 -4.97
C ASP A 634 -13.75 27.71 -6.11
N GLY A 635 -12.46 27.59 -5.78
CA GLY A 635 -11.38 27.44 -6.76
C GLY A 635 -11.13 28.71 -7.56
N CYS A 636 -10.29 28.61 -8.58
CA CYS A 636 -9.82 29.78 -9.34
C CYS A 636 -9.58 29.46 -10.82
N ASP A 637 -9.58 30.48 -11.65
CA ASP A 637 -8.95 30.41 -12.97
C ASP A 637 -7.42 30.53 -12.84
N LEU A 638 -6.69 30.21 -13.91
CA LEU A 638 -5.22 30.24 -13.89
C LEU A 638 -4.65 31.64 -13.57
N ARG A 639 -5.31 32.69 -14.04
CA ARG A 639 -4.89 34.09 -13.84
C ARG A 639 -5.02 34.53 -12.38
N ALA A 640 -6.06 34.05 -11.70
CA ALA A 640 -6.24 34.25 -10.28
C ALA A 640 -5.18 33.46 -9.50
N ALA A 641 -4.89 32.21 -9.88
CA ALA A 641 -3.82 31.43 -9.27
C ALA A 641 -2.46 32.15 -9.37
N GLU A 642 -2.06 32.61 -10.56
CA GLU A 642 -0.83 33.41 -10.78
C GLU A 642 -0.76 34.61 -9.83
N ALA A 643 -1.82 35.43 -9.81
CA ALA A 643 -1.87 36.67 -9.03
C ALA A 643 -1.79 36.46 -7.51
N VAL A 644 -2.31 35.34 -6.98
CA VAL A 644 -2.41 35.08 -5.53
C VAL A 644 -1.29 34.17 -5.03
N CYS A 645 -0.89 33.19 -5.84
CA CYS A 645 0.08 32.17 -5.46
C CYS A 645 1.54 32.59 -5.69
N ALA A 646 1.81 33.64 -6.47
CA ALA A 646 3.16 34.16 -6.69
C ALA A 646 3.72 34.95 -5.48
N GLY A 647 5.04 34.88 -5.26
CA GLY A 647 5.79 35.55 -4.19
C GLY A 647 6.51 34.59 -3.24
N ASP A 648 7.40 35.09 -2.39
CA ASP A 648 8.11 34.36 -1.31
C ASP A 648 8.51 32.92 -1.66
N GLY A 649 9.38 32.78 -2.67
CA GLY A 649 9.92 31.48 -3.10
C GLY A 649 9.20 30.84 -4.29
N VAL A 650 8.20 31.49 -4.89
CA VAL A 650 7.56 31.06 -6.15
C VAL A 650 7.45 32.26 -7.09
N ALA A 651 8.03 32.18 -8.29
CA ALA A 651 7.88 33.20 -9.31
C ALA A 651 6.55 33.05 -10.08
N ASP A 652 6.04 34.16 -10.63
CA ASP A 652 4.75 34.20 -11.33
C ASP A 652 4.66 33.19 -12.48
N PHE A 653 5.73 33.11 -13.29
CA PHE A 653 5.81 32.17 -14.42
C PHE A 653 5.91 30.69 -14.00
N GLU A 654 6.25 30.39 -12.74
CA GLU A 654 6.33 29.01 -12.23
C GLU A 654 4.97 28.48 -11.78
N VAL A 655 4.01 29.36 -11.46
CA VAL A 655 2.70 28.99 -10.90
C VAL A 655 1.92 28.06 -11.83
N PRO A 656 1.81 28.29 -13.15
CA PRO A 656 1.08 27.39 -14.04
C PRO A 656 1.61 25.96 -14.02
N ASP A 657 2.94 25.79 -14.14
CA ASP A 657 3.58 24.48 -14.11
C ASP A 657 3.39 23.79 -12.75
N LEU A 658 3.43 24.55 -11.66
CA LEU A 658 3.17 24.03 -10.31
C LEU A 658 1.73 23.58 -10.14
N VAL A 659 0.76 24.32 -10.66
CA VAL A 659 -0.67 23.93 -10.63
C VAL A 659 -0.89 22.67 -11.46
N ILE A 660 -0.26 22.54 -12.63
CA ILE A 660 -0.33 21.33 -13.45
C ILE A 660 0.23 20.13 -12.70
N ARG A 661 1.39 20.25 -12.06
CA ARG A 661 1.95 19.17 -11.23
C ARG A 661 1.04 18.77 -10.07
N LEU A 662 0.35 19.74 -9.45
CA LEU A 662 -0.65 19.45 -8.41
C LEU A 662 -1.91 18.74 -8.97
N VAL A 663 -2.28 19.00 -10.22
CA VAL A 663 -3.34 18.28 -10.93
C VAL A 663 -2.91 16.85 -11.24
N GLU A 664 -1.69 16.65 -11.74
CA GLU A 664 -1.11 15.31 -12.00
C GLU A 664 -1.06 14.47 -10.71
N ARG A 665 -0.76 15.11 -9.58
CA ARG A 665 -0.78 14.50 -8.24
C ARG A 665 -2.18 14.37 -7.63
N SER A 666 -3.22 14.76 -8.37
CA SER A 666 -4.63 14.69 -7.96
C SER A 666 -4.96 15.43 -6.66
N LEU A 667 -4.20 16.47 -6.33
CA LEU A 667 -4.50 17.37 -5.20
C LEU A 667 -5.38 18.55 -5.65
N VAL A 668 -5.34 18.85 -6.95
CA VAL A 668 -6.17 19.84 -7.64
C VAL A 668 -6.97 19.13 -8.72
N VAL A 669 -8.26 19.46 -8.84
CA VAL A 669 -9.15 19.00 -9.90
C VAL A 669 -9.42 20.16 -10.86
N VAL A 670 -9.48 19.84 -12.15
CA VAL A 670 -9.84 20.78 -13.20
C VAL A 670 -11.30 20.56 -13.57
N GLY A 671 -12.12 21.60 -13.47
CA GLY A 671 -13.50 21.61 -13.94
C GLY A 671 -13.72 22.68 -15.00
N ASP A 672 -14.89 22.62 -15.65
CA ASP A 672 -15.28 23.63 -16.63
C ASP A 672 -15.71 24.93 -15.95
N GLY A 673 -15.14 26.04 -16.39
CA GLY A 673 -15.50 27.39 -15.98
C GLY A 673 -15.92 28.26 -17.16
N PRO A 674 -16.61 29.39 -16.91
CA PRO A 674 -17.13 30.25 -17.97
C PRO A 674 -16.05 30.96 -18.79
N THR A 675 -14.84 31.05 -18.27
CA THR A 675 -13.68 31.70 -18.89
C THR A 675 -12.56 30.71 -19.23
N GLY A 676 -12.79 29.41 -19.06
CA GLY A 676 -11.79 28.35 -19.25
C GLY A 676 -11.72 27.37 -18.07
N PRO A 677 -10.64 26.58 -17.96
CA PRO A 677 -10.50 25.59 -16.89
C PRO A 677 -10.47 26.25 -15.51
N ARG A 678 -11.14 25.61 -14.55
CA ARG A 678 -11.19 26.04 -13.16
C ARG A 678 -10.52 25.02 -12.25
N TYR A 679 -9.54 25.47 -11.49
CA TYR A 679 -8.74 24.67 -10.58
C TYR A 679 -9.36 24.72 -9.19
N ARG A 680 -9.72 23.55 -8.65
CA ARG A 680 -10.35 23.40 -7.34
C ARG A 680 -9.60 22.38 -6.51
N LEU A 681 -9.41 22.67 -5.23
CA LEU A 681 -8.93 21.67 -4.29
C LEU A 681 -10.06 20.69 -3.96
N LEU A 682 -9.73 19.40 -3.83
CA LEU A 682 -10.63 18.42 -3.21
C LEU A 682 -10.99 18.89 -1.79
N GLU A 683 -12.18 18.60 -1.28
CA GLU A 683 -12.67 19.19 -0.03
C GLU A 683 -11.77 18.82 1.16
N SER A 684 -11.30 17.58 1.22
CA SER A 684 -10.36 17.12 2.24
C SER A 684 -8.99 17.80 2.13
N VAL A 685 -8.50 17.99 0.91
CA VAL A 685 -7.23 18.70 0.63
C VAL A 685 -7.36 20.18 0.94
N ALA A 686 -8.50 20.80 0.62
CA ALA A 686 -8.81 22.20 0.89
C ALA A 686 -8.72 22.48 2.39
N ALA A 687 -9.39 21.70 3.25
CA ALA A 687 -9.29 21.92 4.69
C ALA A 687 -7.88 21.70 5.25
N TYR A 688 -7.16 20.69 4.74
CA TYR A 688 -5.77 20.47 5.13
C TYR A 688 -4.88 21.66 4.73
N ALA A 689 -4.98 22.11 3.48
CA ALA A 689 -4.24 23.23 2.96
C ALA A 689 -4.62 24.55 3.67
N THR A 690 -5.88 24.72 4.08
CA THR A 690 -6.33 25.83 4.91
C THR A 690 -5.64 25.81 6.28
N GLU A 691 -5.57 24.67 6.98
CA GLU A 691 -4.83 24.56 8.24
C GLU A 691 -3.35 24.95 8.03
N ARG A 692 -2.71 24.40 6.99
CA ARG A 692 -1.31 24.69 6.64
C ARG A 692 -1.08 26.13 6.20
N LEU A 693 -2.06 26.77 5.58
CA LEU A 693 -2.03 28.18 5.19
C LEU A 693 -2.04 29.08 6.44
N HIS A 694 -2.81 28.73 7.47
CA HIS A 694 -2.83 29.48 8.74
C HIS A 694 -1.52 29.37 9.53
N GLU A 695 -0.73 28.32 9.29
CA GLU A 695 0.61 28.14 9.86
C GLU A 695 1.68 28.98 9.10
N MET A 696 1.36 29.58 7.95
CA MET A 696 2.32 30.41 7.20
C MET A 696 2.53 31.77 7.85
N GLU A 697 3.80 32.16 7.99
CA GLU A 697 4.17 33.53 8.39
C GLU A 697 3.67 34.59 7.37
N ASP A 698 3.53 34.21 6.09
CA ASP A 698 3.10 35.07 4.98
C ASP A 698 1.56 35.08 4.74
N LEU A 699 0.75 34.59 5.69
CA LEU A 699 -0.71 34.50 5.53
C LEU A 699 -1.36 35.84 5.11
N THR A 700 -0.94 36.94 5.72
CA THR A 700 -1.49 38.27 5.46
C THR A 700 -1.23 38.72 4.02
N ALA A 701 -0.02 38.50 3.48
CA ALA A 701 0.25 38.94 2.11
C ALA A 701 -0.51 38.11 1.06
N VAL A 702 -0.76 36.83 1.33
CA VAL A 702 -1.62 35.98 0.48
C VAL A 702 -3.05 36.52 0.48
N ARG A 703 -3.59 36.86 1.65
CA ARG A 703 -4.93 37.46 1.79
C ARG A 703 -5.01 38.83 1.09
N ASP A 704 -3.99 39.67 1.22
CA ASP A 704 -3.92 40.94 0.50
C ASP A 704 -3.84 40.77 -1.02
N ARG A 705 -3.07 39.79 -1.52
CA ARG A 705 -3.03 39.46 -2.95
C ARG A 705 -4.40 39.01 -3.44
N HIS A 706 -5.07 38.13 -2.70
CA HIS A 706 -6.42 37.66 -2.99
C HIS A 706 -7.43 38.82 -3.03
N LEU A 707 -7.44 39.67 -1.99
CA LEU A 707 -8.30 40.85 -1.91
C LEU A 707 -8.06 41.79 -3.10
N ARG A 708 -6.81 42.14 -3.40
CA ARG A 708 -6.46 43.03 -4.52
C ARG A 708 -6.89 42.45 -5.86
N HIS A 709 -6.74 41.14 -6.07
CA HIS A 709 -7.16 40.49 -7.31
C HIS A 709 -8.67 40.60 -7.52
N TYR A 710 -9.48 40.24 -6.51
CA TYR A 710 -10.94 40.25 -6.63
C TYR A 710 -11.54 41.65 -6.58
N LEU A 711 -10.89 42.61 -5.92
CA LEU A 711 -11.22 44.03 -6.05
C LEU A 711 -11.04 44.51 -7.50
N ALA A 712 -9.88 44.23 -8.10
CA ALA A 712 -9.60 44.59 -9.50
C ALA A 712 -10.52 43.86 -10.50
N LEU A 713 -11.02 42.67 -10.15
CA LEU A 713 -12.05 41.99 -10.95
C LEU A 713 -13.39 42.72 -10.87
N ALA A 714 -13.83 43.11 -9.66
CA ALA A 714 -15.08 43.83 -9.45
C ALA A 714 -15.08 45.22 -10.12
N GLU A 715 -13.97 45.96 -10.01
CA GLU A 715 -13.79 47.27 -10.66
C GLU A 715 -13.84 47.17 -12.20
N ARG A 716 -13.26 46.11 -12.78
CA ARG A 716 -13.35 45.85 -14.23
C ARG A 716 -14.74 45.47 -14.68
N ALA A 717 -15.52 44.80 -13.82
CA ALA A 717 -16.87 44.38 -14.15
C ALA A 717 -17.88 45.55 -14.13
N GLU A 718 -17.70 46.53 -13.24
CA GLU A 718 -18.62 47.66 -13.03
C GLU A 718 -19.12 48.35 -14.33
N PRO A 719 -18.26 48.78 -15.27
CA PRO A 719 -18.71 49.44 -16.49
C PRO A 719 -19.41 48.47 -17.46
N GLU A 720 -18.99 47.21 -17.47
CA GLU A 720 -19.47 46.17 -18.39
C GLU A 720 -20.84 45.60 -17.98
N LEU A 721 -21.21 45.71 -16.70
CA LEU A 721 -22.52 45.31 -16.19
C LEU A 721 -23.68 46.15 -16.73
N ARG A 722 -23.39 47.33 -17.32
CA ARG A 722 -24.38 48.19 -17.98
C ARG A 722 -24.19 48.29 -19.50
N GLY A 723 -23.24 47.53 -20.04
CA GLY A 723 -22.87 47.51 -21.45
C GLY A 723 -23.29 46.23 -22.19
N ALA A 724 -22.85 46.10 -23.44
CA ALA A 724 -23.14 44.94 -24.27
C ALA A 724 -22.54 43.61 -23.72
N GLY A 725 -21.53 43.70 -22.85
CA GLY A 725 -20.88 42.56 -22.18
C GLY A 725 -21.61 42.04 -20.93
N GLN A 726 -22.76 42.62 -20.55
CA GLN A 726 -23.43 42.33 -19.27
C GLN A 726 -23.62 40.83 -19.01
N ARG A 727 -24.15 40.07 -19.98
CA ARG A 727 -24.43 38.63 -19.79
C ARG A 727 -23.16 37.83 -19.52
N SER A 728 -22.08 38.06 -20.27
CA SER A 728 -20.81 37.36 -20.06
C SER A 728 -20.17 37.72 -18.72
N TRP A 729 -20.30 38.97 -18.28
CA TRP A 729 -19.76 39.42 -17.00
C TRP A 729 -20.56 38.92 -15.81
N LEU A 730 -21.89 38.84 -15.90
CA LEU A 730 -22.71 38.21 -14.86
C LEU A 730 -22.36 36.74 -14.67
N VAL A 731 -22.25 35.98 -15.77
CA VAL A 731 -21.83 34.56 -15.70
C VAL A 731 -20.44 34.41 -15.07
N ARG A 732 -19.51 35.34 -15.36
CA ARG A 732 -18.18 35.35 -14.75
C ARG A 732 -18.24 35.68 -13.25
N LEU A 733 -19.01 36.69 -12.84
CA LEU A 733 -19.16 37.08 -11.44
C LEU A 733 -19.87 36.00 -10.63
N ASP A 734 -20.86 35.32 -11.20
CA ASP A 734 -21.54 34.19 -10.55
C ASP A 734 -20.56 33.05 -10.24
N ALA A 735 -19.64 32.77 -11.18
CA ALA A 735 -18.59 31.77 -10.95
C ALA A 735 -17.57 32.19 -9.89
N GLU A 736 -17.39 33.49 -9.64
CA GLU A 736 -16.47 34.03 -8.62
C GLU A 736 -17.16 34.47 -7.33
N ALA A 737 -18.46 34.20 -7.17
CA ALA A 737 -19.25 34.69 -6.05
C ALA A 737 -18.70 34.25 -4.68
N GLY A 738 -18.19 33.02 -4.56
CA GLY A 738 -17.54 32.56 -3.32
C GLY A 738 -16.26 33.33 -3.00
N ASN A 739 -15.40 33.56 -4.00
CA ASN A 739 -14.15 34.27 -3.80
C ASN A 739 -14.35 35.76 -3.51
N LEU A 740 -15.36 36.38 -4.12
CA LEU A 740 -15.77 37.75 -3.81
C LEU A 740 -16.29 37.89 -2.38
N ARG A 741 -17.05 36.90 -1.87
CA ARG A 741 -17.46 36.87 -0.46
C ARG A 741 -16.26 36.74 0.48
N VAL A 742 -15.33 35.83 0.18
CA VAL A 742 -14.10 35.67 0.98
C VAL A 742 -13.28 36.97 1.00
N ALA A 743 -13.13 37.65 -0.13
CA ALA A 743 -12.45 38.93 -0.20
C ALA A 743 -13.15 40.02 0.62
N LEU A 744 -14.49 40.07 0.56
CA LEU A 744 -15.27 41.02 1.35
C LEU A 744 -15.16 40.75 2.85
N ASP A 745 -15.29 39.49 3.27
CA ASP A 745 -15.17 39.09 4.67
C ASP A 745 -13.78 39.44 5.24
N GLU A 746 -12.72 39.30 4.44
CA GLU A 746 -11.37 39.68 4.85
C GLU A 746 -11.19 41.20 4.94
N ALA A 747 -11.78 41.97 4.01
CA ALA A 747 -11.73 43.44 4.06
C ALA A 747 -12.49 44.03 5.26
N LEU A 748 -13.42 43.25 5.84
CA LEU A 748 -14.22 43.63 7.01
C LEU A 748 -13.57 43.22 8.35
N ARG A 749 -12.52 42.37 8.33
CA ARG A 749 -11.73 42.01 9.52
C ARG A 749 -10.73 43.11 9.85
#